data_AF-A0A413RUP5-F1
#
_entry.id   AF-A0A413RUP5-F1
#
_cell.length_a   1.000
_cell.length_b   1.000
_cell.length_c   1.000
_cell.angle_alpha   90.00
_cell.angle_beta   90.00
_cell.angle_gamma   90.00
#
_symmetry.space_group_name_H-M   'P 1'
#
loop_
_entity.id
_entity.type
_entity.pdbx_description
1 polymer ?
#
loop_
_entity_poly.entity_id
_entity_poly.type
_entity_poly.pdbx_seq_one_letter_code
_entity_poly.pdbx_strand_id
1 'polypeptide(L)'
;MKKVKYIKRRLWAFFLSVALLAGTMPAIISAQDSNVSNSTLMEGAYGNGEIRLASIPNTTKILTTFVADKGDRSYINCSELVYTICTDERWSVPVSVEDDGTLDMEPFVYSGNDKGIIVWTNATKEFTESSTSEDIAKSMRVSLAVFDSTSNVEFKNTNVSYYDSENISTYTPKVTEIDGKFLVSWIVYYDTEDKKAYGIEGFYYNPDNNTFYSEDNSTDENGRLIPMVFARDCNYISSYAIAKVGNDVVTVWDEPTEQINIYDVMAEKVVKKNYYFGKYKSSTLKMAIDNGNDVKKLTDGSTYASVIDSDIPGIAYYNNGKIYKISNDEQNGLVNTELADVSKTGDTKYSIVSKDGIPTYITALLYEPLNTNITNITIDGEDYEKSTDGIWKDKDGKVKEFKQEDICIYYINPKTGNTDTLPQKLYNRDEIHFPTYPAFIIDSSNQLGVMYIIGQVWDNVHYSLIYSTYNQKYLFQADYSKVDEAIAKANVLNKDDYIDFKAVTSAIDAVVRDKDYTEQLAVDAMAKAIEDAIKALQLKPTPETTTTIPETTTTEQVTTNQETTTVEQVPTTSRTEATTVEQVSTTSRTEATTEETITMVNPTETETQYITTSVNDNTPKTGENSNITLWMIVFFITAGGILTIALEKRKEDKQ
;
A
#
# COMPACT_ATOMS: atom_id res chain seq x y z
N MET A 1 -25.56 -62.27 35.24
CA MET A 1 -24.96 -61.33 34.26
C MET A 1 -25.36 -59.93 34.69
N LYS A 2 -24.52 -59.01 35.19
CA LYS A 2 -23.23 -58.42 34.73
C LYS A 2 -23.35 -57.50 33.49
N LYS A 3 -23.04 -56.21 33.73
CA LYS A 3 -22.56 -55.15 32.81
C LYS A 3 -23.46 -54.66 31.66
N VAL A 4 -24.19 -53.55 31.91
CA VAL A 4 -24.07 -52.30 31.12
C VAL A 4 -24.29 -51.11 32.07
N LYS A 5 -23.22 -50.52 32.63
CA LYS A 5 -23.32 -49.35 33.52
C LYS A 5 -22.05 -48.49 33.50
N TYR A 6 -21.53 -48.16 32.32
CA TYR A 6 -20.27 -47.39 32.18
C TYR A 6 -20.11 -46.54 30.89
N ILE A 7 -21.21 -46.02 30.30
CA ILE A 7 -21.13 -45.16 29.09
C ILE A 7 -21.97 -43.86 29.22
N LYS A 8 -22.01 -43.25 30.41
CA LYS A 8 -22.63 -41.91 30.62
C LYS A 8 -21.80 -40.92 31.45
N ARG A 9 -20.55 -41.23 31.78
CA ARG A 9 -19.62 -40.32 32.50
C ARG A 9 -18.42 -39.81 31.69
N ARG A 10 -18.21 -40.29 30.46
CA ARG A 10 -17.09 -39.83 29.59
C ARG A 10 -17.45 -38.71 28.60
N LEU A 11 -18.70 -38.60 28.13
CA LEU A 11 -19.08 -37.50 27.21
C LEU A 11 -19.16 -36.13 27.91
N TRP A 12 -19.65 -36.06 29.15
CA TRP A 12 -19.69 -34.79 29.89
C TRP A 12 -18.31 -34.29 30.33
N ALA A 13 -17.31 -35.17 30.46
CA ALA A 13 -15.94 -34.75 30.68
C ALA A 13 -15.33 -34.06 29.45
N PHE A 14 -15.73 -34.46 28.23
CA PHE A 14 -15.23 -33.89 26.99
C PHE A 14 -15.80 -32.49 26.71
N PHE A 15 -17.09 -32.28 26.97
CA PHE A 15 -17.69 -30.93 26.88
C PHE A 15 -17.19 -29.99 27.98
N LEU A 16 -16.83 -30.50 29.17
CA LEU A 16 -16.26 -29.66 30.23
C LEU A 16 -14.76 -29.37 30.03
N SER A 17 -13.99 -30.23 29.35
CA SER A 17 -12.58 -29.94 29.01
C SER A 17 -12.45 -28.94 27.87
N VAL A 18 -13.34 -28.97 26.87
CA VAL A 18 -13.39 -27.94 25.82
C VAL A 18 -13.82 -26.59 26.40
N ALA A 19 -14.79 -26.58 27.35
CA ALA A 19 -15.21 -25.35 28.02
C ALA A 19 -14.15 -24.75 28.97
N LEU A 20 -13.27 -25.55 29.59
CA LEU A 20 -12.16 -25.01 30.40
C LEU A 20 -10.97 -24.50 29.57
N LEU A 21 -10.77 -24.98 28.34
CA LEU A 21 -9.71 -24.49 27.43
C LEU A 21 -10.11 -23.19 26.70
N ALA A 22 -11.38 -22.85 26.65
CA ALA A 22 -11.86 -21.55 26.17
C ALA A 22 -11.55 -20.37 27.12
N GLY A 23 -10.96 -20.62 28.30
CA GLY A 23 -10.74 -19.62 29.35
C GLY A 23 -9.36 -18.96 29.40
N THR A 24 -8.41 -19.35 28.55
CA THR A 24 -7.01 -18.85 28.62
C THR A 24 -6.32 -18.69 27.26
N MET A 25 -7.04 -18.67 26.14
CA MET A 25 -6.44 -18.07 24.94
C MET A 25 -6.35 -16.56 25.20
N PRO A 26 -5.16 -15.94 25.14
CA PRO A 26 -5.08 -14.50 24.98
C PRO A 26 -5.91 -14.12 23.75
N ALA A 27 -6.61 -13.00 23.79
CA ALA A 27 -7.17 -12.45 22.56
C ALA A 27 -6.02 -12.31 21.54
N ILE A 28 -6.31 -12.52 20.25
CA ILE A 28 -5.36 -12.16 19.20
C ILE A 28 -5.20 -10.65 19.30
N ILE A 29 -4.02 -10.17 19.69
CA ILE A 29 -3.72 -8.74 19.77
C ILE A 29 -2.99 -8.35 18.50
N SER A 30 -3.76 -8.23 17.42
CA SER A 30 -3.41 -7.36 16.30
C SER A 30 -4.07 -6.00 16.51
N ALA A 31 -3.57 -4.95 15.87
CA ALA A 31 -4.25 -3.66 15.86
C ALA A 31 -5.68 -3.81 15.27
N GLN A 32 -5.88 -4.64 14.25
CA GLN A 32 -7.19 -4.90 13.63
C GLN A 32 -8.22 -5.54 14.58
N ASP A 33 -7.79 -6.46 15.45
CA ASP A 33 -8.67 -7.15 16.41
C ASP A 33 -8.96 -6.30 17.67
N SER A 34 -8.21 -5.23 17.87
CA SER A 34 -8.19 -4.44 19.10
C SER A 34 -8.92 -3.10 18.95
N ASN A 35 -10.26 -3.15 19.03
CA ASN A 35 -11.14 -1.96 19.03
C ASN A 35 -10.93 -1.03 17.80
N VAL A 36 -10.78 -1.63 16.62
CA VAL A 36 -10.85 -0.92 15.33
C VAL A 36 -12.30 -0.83 14.89
N SER A 37 -12.73 0.38 14.49
CA SER A 37 -13.99 0.55 13.77
C SER A 37 -13.71 0.45 12.26
N ASN A 38 -14.35 -0.52 11.61
CA ASN A 38 -14.30 -0.73 10.16
C ASN A 38 -15.65 -0.37 9.55
N SER A 39 -15.66 0.50 8.55
CA SER A 39 -16.83 0.88 7.77
C SER A 39 -16.57 0.58 6.29
N THR A 40 -17.31 -0.37 5.71
CA THR A 40 -17.38 -0.50 4.25
C THR A 40 -18.23 0.62 3.70
N LEU A 41 -17.66 1.48 2.84
CA LEU A 41 -18.37 2.57 2.17
C LEU A 41 -19.01 2.10 0.87
N MET A 42 -18.30 1.26 0.11
CA MET A 42 -18.72 0.79 -1.20
C MET A 42 -18.18 -0.61 -1.47
N GLU A 43 -19.05 -1.52 -1.86
CA GLU A 43 -18.69 -2.81 -2.46
C GLU A 43 -18.68 -2.68 -3.99
N GLY A 44 -17.73 -3.31 -4.67
CA GLY A 44 -17.50 -3.07 -6.10
C GLY A 44 -16.87 -1.70 -6.35
N ALA A 45 -15.97 -1.27 -5.47
CA ALA A 45 -15.23 -0.02 -5.62
C ALA A 45 -14.37 -0.04 -6.90
N TYR A 46 -14.14 1.14 -7.49
CA TYR A 46 -13.35 1.25 -8.70
C TYR A 46 -11.85 1.14 -8.36
N GLY A 47 -11.26 -0.03 -8.63
CA GLY A 47 -9.91 -0.38 -8.19
C GLY A 47 -8.84 0.65 -8.55
N ASN A 48 -8.95 1.28 -9.72
CA ASN A 48 -7.98 2.26 -10.21
C ASN A 48 -8.21 3.69 -9.69
N GLY A 49 -9.10 3.88 -8.72
CA GLY A 49 -9.38 5.18 -8.13
C GLY A 49 -8.29 5.63 -7.17
N GLU A 50 -7.74 6.81 -7.39
CA GLU A 50 -6.96 7.48 -6.37
C GLU A 50 -7.87 8.02 -5.26
N ILE A 51 -7.44 7.82 -4.02
CA ILE A 51 -8.16 8.25 -2.81
C ILE A 51 -7.41 9.41 -2.18
N ARG A 52 -8.14 10.37 -1.61
CA ARG A 52 -7.61 11.36 -0.68
C ARG A 52 -8.51 11.50 0.56
N LEU A 53 -7.92 11.95 1.67
CA LEU A 53 -8.60 12.29 2.91
C LEU A 53 -8.18 13.69 3.36
N ALA A 54 -9.12 14.44 3.92
CA ALA A 54 -8.86 15.71 4.59
C ALA A 54 -9.85 15.94 5.75
N SER A 55 -9.41 16.64 6.78
CA SER A 55 -10.33 17.25 7.75
C SER A 55 -11.15 18.33 7.05
N ILE A 56 -12.42 18.49 7.40
CA ILE A 56 -13.21 19.65 6.93
C ILE A 56 -12.86 20.87 7.79
N PRO A 57 -12.51 22.02 7.19
CA PRO A 57 -12.07 23.23 7.87
C PRO A 57 -12.91 23.59 9.10
N ASN A 58 -12.27 23.88 10.25
CA ASN A 58 -12.92 24.21 11.53
C ASN A 58 -13.95 23.18 12.06
N THR A 59 -13.87 21.90 11.67
CA THR A 59 -14.78 20.84 12.18
C THR A 59 -14.05 19.56 12.57
N THR A 60 -14.77 18.60 13.19
CA THR A 60 -14.34 17.22 13.41
C THR A 60 -14.70 16.27 12.26
N LYS A 61 -15.34 16.77 11.20
CA LYS A 61 -15.75 15.95 10.06
C LYS A 61 -14.56 15.68 9.15
N ILE A 62 -14.62 14.55 8.46
CA ILE A 62 -13.61 14.13 7.48
C ILE A 62 -14.28 14.09 6.12
N LEU A 63 -13.63 14.64 5.10
CA LEU A 63 -14.00 14.51 3.70
C LEU A 63 -13.03 13.54 3.03
N THR A 64 -13.57 12.63 2.21
CA THR A 64 -12.78 11.84 1.27
C THR A 64 -13.20 12.20 -0.15
N THR A 65 -12.24 12.27 -1.06
CA THR A 65 -12.47 12.31 -2.50
C THR A 65 -11.88 11.06 -3.12
N PHE A 66 -12.60 10.41 -4.02
CA PHE A 66 -12.08 9.27 -4.77
C PHE A 66 -12.73 9.20 -6.15
N VAL A 67 -12.06 8.54 -7.08
CA VAL A 67 -12.61 8.27 -8.41
C VAL A 67 -13.45 6.99 -8.35
N ALA A 68 -14.70 7.07 -8.78
CA ALA A 68 -15.67 5.97 -8.81
C ALA A 68 -15.98 5.51 -10.24
N ASP A 69 -16.61 4.35 -10.38
CA ASP A 69 -17.16 3.85 -11.65
C ASP A 69 -18.61 4.30 -11.80
N LYS A 70 -18.83 5.23 -12.73
CA LYS A 70 -20.12 5.75 -13.16
C LYS A 70 -20.68 4.85 -14.26
N GLY A 71 -21.24 3.72 -13.82
CA GLY A 71 -21.62 2.59 -14.67
C GLY A 71 -22.74 2.77 -15.70
N ASP A 72 -23.26 4.00 -15.89
CA ASP A 72 -24.10 4.36 -17.04
C ASP A 72 -23.31 4.97 -18.22
N ARG A 73 -22.02 5.28 -18.02
CA ARG A 73 -21.06 5.70 -19.05
C ARG A 73 -20.37 4.50 -19.71
N SER A 74 -19.68 4.73 -20.83
CA SER A 74 -18.80 3.72 -21.45
C SER A 74 -17.57 3.46 -20.57
N TYR A 75 -16.97 2.26 -20.68
CA TYR A 75 -15.79 1.89 -19.87
C TYR A 75 -14.67 2.94 -19.93
N ILE A 76 -14.38 3.48 -21.12
CA ILE A 76 -13.32 4.51 -21.28
C ILE A 76 -13.64 5.86 -20.63
N ASN A 77 -14.91 6.15 -20.30
CA ASN A 77 -15.36 7.41 -19.68
C ASN A 77 -15.97 7.23 -18.27
N CYS A 78 -15.98 6.01 -17.71
CA CYS A 78 -16.71 5.73 -16.46
C CYS A 78 -16.07 6.29 -15.19
N SER A 79 -14.82 6.77 -15.22
CA SER A 79 -14.21 7.41 -14.06
C SER A 79 -14.90 8.75 -13.75
N GLU A 80 -15.46 8.89 -12.55
CA GLU A 80 -16.09 10.12 -12.04
C GLU A 80 -15.50 10.49 -10.67
N LEU A 81 -15.19 11.77 -10.44
CA LEU A 81 -14.72 12.24 -9.14
C LEU A 81 -15.90 12.44 -8.19
N VAL A 82 -15.95 11.63 -7.13
CA VAL A 82 -16.95 11.73 -6.07
C VAL A 82 -16.32 12.11 -4.73
N TYR A 83 -17.14 12.65 -3.84
CA TYR A 83 -16.79 12.89 -2.45
C TYR A 83 -17.83 12.29 -1.49
N THR A 84 -17.40 11.96 -0.27
CA THR A 84 -18.29 11.64 0.86
C THR A 84 -17.72 12.19 2.15
N ILE A 85 -18.61 12.45 3.11
CA ILE A 85 -18.31 13.14 4.36
C ILE A 85 -18.64 12.23 5.53
N CYS A 86 -17.66 12.01 6.41
CA CYS A 86 -17.85 11.37 7.70
C CYS A 86 -18.32 12.40 8.72
N THR A 87 -19.46 12.14 9.36
CA THR A 87 -19.96 12.87 10.54
C THR A 87 -20.39 11.84 11.58
N ASP A 88 -19.88 11.95 12.82
CA ASP A 88 -20.17 11.02 13.92
C ASP A 88 -20.03 9.53 13.52
N GLU A 89 -18.87 9.19 12.94
CA GLU A 89 -18.51 7.85 12.43
C GLU A 89 -19.41 7.32 11.30
N ARG A 90 -20.22 8.19 10.66
CA ARG A 90 -21.10 7.81 9.55
C ARG A 90 -20.74 8.59 8.28
N TRP A 91 -20.48 7.84 7.22
CA TRP A 91 -20.27 8.37 5.88
C TRP A 91 -21.60 8.70 5.19
N SER A 92 -21.64 9.83 4.49
CA SER A 92 -22.73 10.13 3.56
C SER A 92 -22.70 9.19 2.36
N VAL A 93 -23.80 9.14 1.60
CA VAL A 93 -23.75 8.57 0.23
C VAL A 93 -22.73 9.40 -0.57
N PRO A 94 -21.87 8.78 -1.40
CA PRO A 94 -21.00 9.51 -2.32
C PRO A 94 -21.79 10.38 -3.29
N VAL A 95 -21.27 11.56 -3.59
CA VAL A 95 -21.86 12.53 -4.53
C VAL A 95 -20.75 13.03 -5.46
N SER A 96 -21.05 13.20 -6.75
CA SER A 96 -20.14 13.78 -7.73
C SER A 96 -19.68 15.18 -7.29
N VAL A 97 -18.41 15.50 -7.51
CA VAL A 97 -17.89 16.88 -7.37
C VAL A 97 -18.42 17.73 -8.54
N GLU A 98 -18.36 17.17 -9.74
CA GLU A 98 -18.99 17.63 -10.98
C GLU A 98 -19.40 16.37 -11.78
N ASP A 99 -20.47 16.44 -12.57
CA ASP A 99 -20.87 15.37 -13.51
C ASP A 99 -21.12 16.02 -14.87
N ASP A 100 -20.05 16.17 -15.66
CA ASP A 100 -20.07 16.77 -17.00
C ASP A 100 -20.11 15.72 -18.13
N GLY A 101 -20.18 14.44 -17.79
CA GLY A 101 -20.15 13.28 -18.69
C GLY A 101 -18.74 12.79 -19.08
N THR A 102 -17.68 13.53 -18.71
CA THR A 102 -16.31 13.25 -19.12
C THR A 102 -15.48 12.58 -18.02
N LEU A 103 -14.27 12.14 -18.35
CA LEU A 103 -13.42 11.34 -17.48
C LEU A 103 -12.66 12.21 -16.46
N ASP A 104 -12.79 11.85 -15.18
CA ASP A 104 -12.00 12.40 -14.08
C ASP A 104 -10.86 11.47 -13.63
N MET A 105 -9.70 12.04 -13.25
CA MET A 105 -8.59 11.30 -12.63
C MET A 105 -7.73 12.20 -11.70
N GLU A 106 -6.80 11.59 -10.97
CA GLU A 106 -5.74 12.27 -10.19
C GLU A 106 -6.22 13.39 -9.23
N PRO A 107 -7.24 13.14 -8.37
CA PRO A 107 -7.65 14.14 -7.38
C PRO A 107 -6.56 14.47 -6.37
N PHE A 108 -6.48 15.75 -6.02
CA PHE A 108 -5.75 16.28 -4.88
C PHE A 108 -6.68 17.12 -4.03
N VAL A 109 -6.53 17.02 -2.71
CA VAL A 109 -7.29 17.82 -1.75
C VAL A 109 -6.32 18.59 -0.85
N TYR A 110 -6.56 19.88 -0.73
CA TYR A 110 -5.99 20.72 0.31
C TYR A 110 -7.09 21.08 1.31
N SER A 111 -6.73 21.15 2.59
CA SER A 111 -7.62 21.67 3.63
C SER A 111 -6.82 22.44 4.68
N GLY A 112 -7.14 23.73 4.81
CA GLY A 112 -6.61 24.62 5.85
C GLY A 112 -7.71 25.07 6.80
N ASN A 113 -7.40 26.06 7.65
CA ASN A 113 -8.29 26.46 8.74
C ASN A 113 -9.70 26.89 8.28
N ASP A 114 -9.81 27.68 7.20
CA ASP A 114 -11.09 28.28 6.77
C ASP A 114 -11.58 27.87 5.36
N LYS A 115 -10.78 27.12 4.61
CA LYS A 115 -11.05 26.70 3.23
C LYS A 115 -10.40 25.35 2.92
N GLY A 116 -11.13 24.54 2.17
CA GLY A 116 -10.63 23.36 1.47
C GLY A 116 -10.79 23.53 -0.03
N ILE A 117 -9.89 22.92 -0.80
CA ILE A 117 -9.84 23.01 -2.26
C ILE A 117 -9.61 21.60 -2.80
N ILE A 118 -10.43 21.20 -3.75
CA ILE A 118 -10.28 19.94 -4.51
C ILE A 118 -9.87 20.33 -5.92
N VAL A 119 -8.79 19.74 -6.42
CA VAL A 119 -8.35 19.87 -7.82
C VAL A 119 -8.14 18.49 -8.42
N TRP A 120 -8.39 18.33 -9.70
CA TRP A 120 -8.23 17.05 -10.39
C TRP A 120 -7.98 17.25 -11.88
N THR A 121 -7.48 16.20 -12.53
CA THR A 121 -7.34 16.13 -13.98
C THR A 121 -8.69 15.73 -14.57
N ASN A 122 -9.30 16.60 -15.36
CA ASN A 122 -10.57 16.40 -16.05
C ASN A 122 -10.34 16.38 -17.59
N ALA A 123 -10.99 15.47 -18.30
CA ALA A 123 -10.97 15.40 -19.76
C ALA A 123 -11.97 16.38 -20.40
N THR A 124 -11.56 17.18 -21.39
CA THR A 124 -12.46 18.15 -22.04
C THR A 124 -13.49 17.55 -23.00
N LYS A 125 -13.50 16.22 -23.20
CA LYS A 125 -14.40 15.50 -24.11
C LYS A 125 -14.52 14.02 -23.74
N GLU A 126 -15.62 13.41 -24.13
CA GLU A 126 -15.79 11.94 -24.12
C GLU A 126 -14.87 11.25 -25.14
N PHE A 127 -14.37 10.06 -24.78
CA PHE A 127 -13.60 9.19 -25.65
C PHE A 127 -14.41 8.01 -26.20
N THR A 128 -13.91 7.42 -27.28
CA THR A 128 -14.44 6.22 -27.93
C THR A 128 -13.35 5.17 -28.07
N GLU A 129 -13.70 3.93 -28.45
CA GLU A 129 -12.73 2.89 -28.81
C GLU A 129 -11.79 3.29 -29.97
N SER A 130 -12.14 4.32 -30.75
CA SER A 130 -11.31 4.89 -31.82
C SER A 130 -10.46 6.10 -31.40
N SER A 131 -10.58 6.58 -30.17
CA SER A 131 -9.77 7.70 -29.67
C SER A 131 -8.30 7.29 -29.54
N THR A 132 -7.39 8.10 -30.08
CA THR A 132 -5.96 7.81 -30.01
C THR A 132 -5.37 8.18 -28.64
N SER A 133 -4.19 7.65 -28.33
CA SER A 133 -3.42 8.03 -27.14
C SER A 133 -3.06 9.52 -27.11
N GLU A 134 -2.86 10.10 -28.30
CA GLU A 134 -2.69 11.53 -28.52
C GLU A 134 -4.00 12.30 -28.22
N ASP A 135 -5.14 11.90 -28.78
CA ASP A 135 -6.45 12.50 -28.49
C ASP A 135 -6.76 12.57 -26.99
N ILE A 136 -6.43 11.49 -26.27
CA ILE A 136 -6.66 11.36 -24.82
C ILE A 136 -5.80 12.38 -24.08
N ALA A 137 -4.48 12.34 -24.27
CA ALA A 137 -3.56 13.24 -23.55
C ALA A 137 -3.85 14.72 -23.84
N LYS A 138 -4.09 15.07 -25.11
CA LYS A 138 -4.39 16.43 -25.57
C LYS A 138 -5.68 17.03 -24.99
N SER A 139 -6.56 16.18 -24.46
CA SER A 139 -7.83 16.59 -23.85
C SER A 139 -7.76 16.75 -22.33
N MET A 140 -6.63 16.50 -21.67
CA MET A 140 -6.51 16.61 -20.20
C MET A 140 -6.33 18.07 -19.76
N ARG A 141 -7.14 18.52 -18.79
CA ARG A 141 -7.14 19.84 -18.16
C ARG A 141 -7.28 19.75 -16.64
N VAL A 142 -7.05 20.85 -15.93
CA VAL A 142 -7.23 20.92 -14.47
C VAL A 142 -8.59 21.55 -14.14
N SER A 143 -9.38 20.89 -13.28
CA SER A 143 -10.64 21.43 -12.75
C SER A 143 -10.55 21.65 -11.24
N LEU A 144 -11.43 22.49 -10.68
CA LEU A 144 -11.39 22.94 -9.28
C LEU A 144 -12.78 23.11 -8.66
N ALA A 145 -12.90 22.61 -7.43
CA ALA A 145 -14.01 22.84 -6.51
C ALA A 145 -13.48 23.32 -5.15
N VAL A 146 -14.33 23.97 -4.37
CA VAL A 146 -13.97 24.42 -3.01
C VAL A 146 -14.98 23.89 -2.00
N PHE A 147 -14.55 23.80 -0.74
CA PHE A 147 -15.42 23.52 0.39
C PHE A 147 -14.99 24.33 1.61
N ASP A 148 -15.89 24.43 2.59
CA ASP A 148 -15.65 25.12 3.85
C ASP A 148 -16.23 24.33 5.04
N SER A 149 -16.29 24.97 6.21
CA SER A 149 -16.82 24.37 7.44
C SER A 149 -18.29 23.92 7.35
N THR A 150 -19.07 24.42 6.39
CA THR A 150 -20.43 23.93 6.12
C THR A 150 -20.46 22.52 5.53
N SER A 151 -19.32 22.02 5.07
CA SER A 151 -19.16 20.74 4.35
C SER A 151 -19.81 20.72 2.96
N ASN A 152 -20.28 21.86 2.45
CA ASN A 152 -20.74 21.96 1.07
C ASN A 152 -19.51 22.00 0.15
N VAL A 153 -19.40 21.02 -0.75
CA VAL A 153 -18.49 21.11 -1.91
C VAL A 153 -19.22 21.88 -3.00
N GLU A 154 -18.63 22.97 -3.45
CA GLU A 154 -19.14 23.81 -4.53
C GLU A 154 -18.15 23.74 -5.69
N PHE A 155 -18.62 23.25 -6.84
CA PHE A 155 -17.86 23.34 -8.08
C PHE A 155 -17.61 24.80 -8.48
N LYS A 156 -16.40 25.14 -8.95
CA LYS A 156 -16.00 26.53 -9.18
C LYS A 156 -15.46 26.82 -10.57
N ASN A 157 -14.64 25.95 -11.15
CA ASN A 157 -14.06 26.21 -12.47
C ASN A 157 -13.58 24.93 -13.15
N THR A 158 -13.77 24.86 -14.47
CA THR A 158 -13.18 23.86 -15.36
C THR A 158 -12.04 24.50 -16.16
N ASN A 159 -10.98 23.75 -16.47
CA ASN A 159 -9.78 24.23 -17.18
C ASN A 159 -9.12 25.47 -16.52
N VAL A 160 -8.77 25.34 -15.23
CA VAL A 160 -7.95 26.28 -14.45
C VAL A 160 -6.57 26.55 -15.05
N SER A 161 -6.08 25.62 -15.88
CA SER A 161 -4.83 25.76 -16.63
C SER A 161 -4.92 26.74 -17.82
N TYR A 162 -6.12 27.18 -18.21
CA TYR A 162 -6.38 28.19 -19.26
C TYR A 162 -5.79 27.90 -20.66
N TYR A 163 -5.64 26.62 -21.03
CA TYR A 163 -5.13 26.19 -22.34
C TYR A 163 -6.23 25.80 -23.34
N ASP A 164 -6.30 26.54 -24.44
CA ASP A 164 -7.17 26.26 -25.60
C ASP A 164 -6.51 25.41 -26.69
N SER A 165 -5.19 25.26 -26.66
CA SER A 165 -4.47 24.49 -27.67
C SER A 165 -4.67 22.99 -27.45
N GLU A 166 -5.00 22.26 -28.50
CA GLU A 166 -4.97 20.80 -28.46
C GLU A 166 -3.54 20.27 -28.28
N ASN A 167 -2.50 21.03 -28.62
CA ASN A 167 -1.11 20.60 -28.44
C ASN A 167 -0.58 20.70 -27.00
N ILE A 168 -1.45 20.69 -26.00
CA ILE A 168 -1.08 20.82 -24.58
C ILE A 168 -1.87 19.79 -23.75
N SER A 169 -1.18 19.15 -22.81
CA SER A 169 -1.76 18.30 -21.77
C SER A 169 -1.39 18.84 -20.41
N THR A 170 -2.33 18.93 -19.46
CA THR A 170 -2.05 19.31 -18.08
C THR A 170 -2.65 18.32 -17.10
N TYR A 171 -1.87 17.89 -16.11
CA TYR A 171 -2.22 16.76 -15.26
C TYR A 171 -1.52 16.82 -13.87
N THR A 172 -1.89 15.91 -12.97
CA THR A 172 -1.44 15.82 -11.58
C THR A 172 -1.46 17.19 -10.86
N PRO A 173 -2.64 17.83 -10.74
CA PRO A 173 -2.71 19.12 -10.06
C PRO A 173 -2.48 18.98 -8.56
N LYS A 174 -1.86 19.99 -7.95
CA LYS A 174 -1.66 20.10 -6.49
C LYS A 174 -1.99 21.51 -6.01
N VAL A 175 -2.35 21.62 -4.74
CA VAL A 175 -2.60 22.90 -4.06
C VAL A 175 -1.65 23.05 -2.88
N THR A 176 -0.85 24.12 -2.89
CA THR A 176 0.10 24.47 -1.83
C THR A 176 -0.25 25.82 -1.23
N GLU A 177 -0.27 25.95 0.10
CA GLU A 177 -0.31 27.26 0.75
C GLU A 177 1.11 27.88 0.82
N ILE A 178 1.28 29.08 0.26
CA ILE A 178 2.51 29.86 0.27
C ILE A 178 2.18 31.27 0.77
N ASP A 179 2.71 31.66 1.94
CA ASP A 179 2.48 32.97 2.56
C ASP A 179 0.99 33.39 2.66
N GLY A 180 0.10 32.44 2.96
CA GLY A 180 -1.36 32.67 3.04
C GLY A 180 -2.07 32.76 1.68
N LYS A 181 -1.40 32.41 0.57
CA LYS A 181 -1.99 32.30 -0.77
C LYS A 181 -2.05 30.84 -1.19
N PHE A 182 -3.12 30.43 -1.86
CA PHE A 182 -3.22 29.08 -2.43
C PHE A 182 -2.60 29.07 -3.83
N LEU A 183 -1.45 28.42 -4.00
CA LEU A 183 -0.90 28.09 -5.31
C LEU A 183 -1.60 26.83 -5.83
N VAL A 184 -2.36 26.96 -6.92
CA VAL A 184 -2.83 25.82 -7.71
C VAL A 184 -1.81 25.58 -8.81
N SER A 185 -1.21 24.40 -8.81
CA SER A 185 -0.13 24.01 -9.73
C SER A 185 -0.44 22.70 -10.44
N TRP A 186 0.22 22.44 -11.57
CA TRP A 186 0.07 21.21 -12.37
C TRP A 186 1.36 20.91 -13.14
N ILE A 187 1.45 19.67 -13.63
CA ILE A 187 2.42 19.30 -14.66
C ILE A 187 1.84 19.67 -16.01
N VAL A 188 2.65 20.27 -16.88
CA VAL A 188 2.30 20.56 -18.29
C VAL A 188 3.17 19.72 -19.22
N TYR A 189 2.62 19.30 -20.35
CA TYR A 189 3.35 18.83 -21.53
C TYR A 189 2.93 19.66 -22.75
N TYR A 190 3.91 20.23 -23.45
CA TYR A 190 3.72 20.91 -24.73
C TYR A 190 4.11 19.96 -25.87
N ASP A 191 3.22 19.71 -26.83
CA ASP A 191 3.56 18.85 -27.98
C ASP A 191 4.50 19.57 -28.94
N THR A 192 5.79 19.22 -28.86
CA THR A 192 6.89 19.83 -29.62
C THR A 192 7.82 18.75 -30.16
N GLU A 193 8.56 19.08 -31.23
CA GLU A 193 9.41 18.13 -31.95
C GLU A 193 10.48 17.44 -31.07
N ASP A 194 10.96 18.13 -30.02
CA ASP A 194 12.07 17.69 -29.15
C ASP A 194 11.64 16.76 -28.00
N LYS A 195 10.34 16.58 -27.72
CA LYS A 195 9.76 15.72 -26.67
C LYS A 195 10.22 15.95 -25.21
N LYS A 196 11.09 16.94 -24.95
CA LYS A 196 11.53 17.39 -23.61
C LYS A 196 10.73 18.58 -23.11
N ALA A 197 9.43 18.49 -23.29
CA ALA A 197 8.54 19.63 -23.25
C ALA A 197 7.63 19.63 -22.02
N TYR A 198 8.11 18.99 -20.95
CA TYR A 198 7.45 18.96 -19.67
C TYR A 198 7.90 20.14 -18.81
N GLY A 199 6.97 20.63 -17.99
CA GLY A 199 7.22 21.66 -16.99
C GLY A 199 6.27 21.55 -15.82
N ILE A 200 6.46 22.41 -14.82
CA ILE A 200 5.53 22.59 -13.69
C ILE A 200 5.13 24.05 -13.69
N GLU A 201 3.82 24.30 -13.62
CA GLU A 201 3.22 25.62 -13.78
C GLU A 201 2.12 25.84 -12.75
N GLY A 202 1.67 27.08 -12.56
CA GLY A 202 0.55 27.37 -11.68
C GLY A 202 0.08 28.83 -11.60
N PHE A 203 -1.07 29.01 -10.94
CA PHE A 203 -1.63 30.31 -10.56
C PHE A 203 -1.88 30.35 -9.06
N TYR A 204 -1.77 31.54 -8.47
CA TYR A 204 -2.42 31.77 -7.18
C TYR A 204 -3.94 31.83 -7.38
N TYR A 205 -4.69 31.27 -6.44
CA TYR A 205 -6.14 31.22 -6.42
C TYR A 205 -6.69 31.93 -5.20
N ASN A 206 -7.78 32.68 -5.39
CA ASN A 206 -8.57 33.26 -4.32
C ASN A 206 -9.97 32.60 -4.28
N PRO A 207 -10.27 31.75 -3.27
CA PRO A 207 -11.53 31.04 -3.17
C PRO A 207 -12.74 31.94 -2.81
N ASP A 208 -12.52 33.11 -2.20
CA ASP A 208 -13.61 33.99 -1.74
C ASP A 208 -14.30 34.72 -2.90
N ASN A 209 -13.59 34.93 -4.02
CA ASN A 209 -14.11 35.59 -5.22
C ASN A 209 -13.95 34.75 -6.51
N ASN A 210 -13.41 33.53 -6.41
CA ASN A 210 -13.14 32.62 -7.52
C ASN A 210 -12.25 33.23 -8.62
N THR A 211 -11.14 33.86 -8.25
CA THR A 211 -10.19 34.48 -9.20
C THR A 211 -8.81 33.87 -9.15
N PHE A 212 -8.14 33.83 -10.30
CA PHE A 212 -6.75 33.41 -10.46
C PHE A 212 -5.86 34.62 -10.75
N TYR A 213 -4.60 34.54 -10.34
CA TYR A 213 -3.59 35.59 -10.53
C TYR A 213 -2.16 35.02 -10.54
N SER A 214 -1.24 35.72 -11.19
CA SER A 214 0.21 35.46 -11.09
C SER A 214 0.89 36.57 -10.26
N GLU A 215 2.21 36.50 -10.06
CA GLU A 215 2.95 37.53 -9.33
C GLU A 215 2.92 38.90 -10.01
N ASP A 216 2.98 38.93 -11.35
CA ASP A 216 2.97 40.15 -12.16
C ASP A 216 1.63 40.43 -12.85
N ASN A 217 0.72 39.44 -12.89
CA ASN A 217 -0.51 39.45 -13.69
C ASN A 217 -0.28 39.76 -15.17
N SER A 218 0.84 39.28 -15.71
CA SER A 218 1.09 39.29 -17.14
C SER A 218 0.04 38.47 -17.91
N THR A 219 -0.26 38.94 -19.12
CA THR A 219 -1.22 38.28 -20.01
C THR A 219 -0.64 38.07 -21.40
N ASP A 220 -1.15 37.06 -22.10
CA ASP A 220 -0.91 36.85 -23.53
C ASP A 220 -1.54 37.96 -24.40
N GLU A 221 -1.37 37.85 -25.72
CA GLU A 221 -1.95 38.78 -26.70
C GLU A 221 -3.48 38.80 -26.73
N ASN A 222 -4.14 37.79 -26.12
CA ASN A 222 -5.59 37.66 -26.01
C ASN A 222 -6.12 38.12 -24.64
N GLY A 223 -5.25 38.57 -23.72
CA GLY A 223 -5.61 39.00 -22.38
C GLY A 223 -5.78 37.87 -21.36
N ARG A 224 -5.29 36.66 -21.65
CA ARG A 224 -5.29 35.51 -20.74
C ARG A 224 -4.08 35.55 -19.84
N LEU A 225 -4.25 35.23 -18.55
CA LEU A 225 -3.14 35.18 -17.60
C LEU A 225 -2.07 34.18 -18.04
N ILE A 226 -0.80 34.57 -17.89
CA ILE A 226 0.35 33.69 -18.12
C ILE A 226 0.69 32.99 -16.79
N PRO A 227 0.78 31.65 -16.75
CA PRO A 227 1.08 30.95 -15.51
C PRO A 227 2.51 31.20 -15.04
N MET A 228 2.68 31.15 -13.72
CA MET A 228 4.01 31.06 -13.11
C MET A 228 4.60 29.70 -13.45
N VAL A 229 5.93 29.64 -13.58
CA VAL A 229 6.63 28.42 -13.96
C VAL A 229 7.63 28.06 -12.86
N PHE A 230 7.73 26.77 -12.58
CA PHE A 230 8.51 26.20 -11.48
C PHE A 230 9.52 25.14 -11.95
N ALA A 231 9.32 24.58 -13.14
CA ALA A 231 10.28 23.72 -13.84
C ALA A 231 10.08 23.82 -15.37
N ARG A 232 11.16 23.66 -16.13
CA ARG A 232 11.22 23.77 -17.61
C ARG A 232 12.10 22.68 -18.21
N ASP A 233 11.92 22.41 -19.50
CA ASP A 233 12.76 21.51 -20.32
C ASP A 233 12.98 20.11 -19.70
N CYS A 234 11.95 19.61 -19.01
CA CYS A 234 12.02 18.36 -18.24
C CYS A 234 11.75 17.13 -19.13
N ASN A 235 12.18 15.96 -18.66
CA ASN A 235 11.57 14.68 -19.06
C ASN A 235 10.18 14.55 -18.40
N TYR A 236 9.46 13.46 -18.69
CA TYR A 236 8.21 13.12 -18.00
C TYR A 236 8.35 13.25 -16.49
N ILE A 237 7.41 14.00 -15.89
CA ILE A 237 7.34 14.20 -14.45
C ILE A 237 6.26 13.25 -13.91
N SER A 238 6.63 12.42 -12.94
CA SER A 238 5.72 11.44 -12.30
C SER A 238 4.97 12.05 -11.10
N SER A 239 5.65 12.93 -10.36
CA SER A 239 5.18 13.62 -9.16
C SER A 239 6.13 14.79 -8.85
N TYR A 240 5.59 15.79 -8.16
CA TYR A 240 6.32 16.95 -7.69
C TYR A 240 5.75 17.45 -6.35
N ALA A 241 6.51 18.32 -5.70
CA ALA A 241 6.06 19.12 -4.56
C ALA A 241 6.62 20.54 -4.68
N ILE A 242 5.83 21.52 -4.24
CA ILE A 242 6.23 22.92 -4.10
C ILE A 242 6.01 23.29 -2.64
N ALA A 243 6.96 23.97 -2.01
CA ALA A 243 6.79 24.57 -0.70
C ALA A 243 7.71 25.77 -0.51
N LYS A 244 7.37 26.64 0.43
CA LYS A 244 8.29 27.68 0.91
C LYS A 244 9.28 27.08 1.92
N VAL A 245 10.58 27.25 1.66
CA VAL A 245 11.66 26.80 2.54
C VAL A 245 12.60 27.97 2.80
N GLY A 246 12.57 28.51 4.03
CA GLY A 246 13.24 29.78 4.33
C GLY A 246 12.57 30.93 3.58
N ASN A 247 13.34 31.63 2.74
CA ASN A 247 12.82 32.69 1.88
C ASN A 247 12.41 32.20 0.48
N ASP A 248 12.84 31.01 0.08
CA ASP A 248 12.71 30.52 -1.30
C ASP A 248 11.43 29.70 -1.49
N VAL A 249 10.80 29.85 -2.66
CA VAL A 249 9.82 28.87 -3.15
C VAL A 249 10.61 27.76 -3.83
N VAL A 250 10.64 26.59 -3.21
CA VAL A 250 11.37 25.41 -3.69
C VAL A 250 10.40 24.50 -4.41
N THR A 251 10.81 23.97 -5.56
CA THR A 251 10.08 22.91 -6.28
C THR A 251 10.98 21.69 -6.41
N VAL A 252 10.45 20.49 -6.13
CA VAL A 252 11.15 19.22 -6.34
C VAL A 252 10.28 18.27 -7.14
N TRP A 253 10.89 17.54 -8.07
CA TRP A 253 10.17 16.61 -8.94
C TRP A 253 11.02 15.39 -9.32
N ASP A 254 10.32 14.32 -9.68
CA ASP A 254 10.86 13.04 -10.15
C ASP A 254 10.86 12.98 -11.69
N GLU A 255 12.04 12.83 -12.27
CA GLU A 255 12.24 12.44 -13.67
C GLU A 255 12.86 11.02 -13.77
N PRO A 256 12.15 10.05 -14.38
CA PRO A 256 12.72 8.78 -14.79
C PRO A 256 13.94 8.97 -15.71
N THR A 257 14.90 8.05 -15.63
CA THR A 257 16.11 8.11 -16.48
C THR A 257 15.87 7.73 -17.94
N GLU A 258 14.80 6.98 -18.23
CA GLU A 258 14.31 6.70 -19.58
C GLU A 258 13.36 7.80 -20.07
N GLN A 259 13.38 8.08 -21.37
CA GLN A 259 12.43 9.03 -21.97
C GLN A 259 11.03 8.41 -22.01
N ILE A 260 10.06 9.05 -21.36
CA ILE A 260 8.66 8.58 -21.34
C ILE A 260 7.78 9.53 -22.16
N ASN A 261 6.87 8.95 -22.93
CA ASN A 261 5.91 9.66 -23.76
C ASN A 261 4.55 9.75 -23.05
N ILE A 262 4.03 10.96 -22.88
CA ILE A 262 2.77 11.21 -22.15
C ILE A 262 1.57 10.52 -22.78
N TYR A 263 1.58 10.30 -24.11
CA TYR A 263 0.48 9.62 -24.81
C TYR A 263 0.32 8.18 -24.32
N ASP A 264 1.44 7.47 -24.12
CA ASP A 264 1.43 6.10 -23.66
C ASP A 264 0.97 6.02 -22.18
N VAL A 265 1.40 6.98 -21.34
CA VAL A 265 0.98 7.10 -19.93
C VAL A 265 -0.52 7.39 -19.81
N MET A 266 -1.04 8.34 -20.60
CA MET A 266 -2.46 8.72 -20.56
C MET A 266 -3.36 7.63 -21.12
N ALA A 267 -2.94 6.95 -22.19
CA ALA A 267 -3.65 5.77 -22.70
C ALA A 267 -3.63 4.60 -21.70
N GLU A 268 -2.54 4.42 -20.93
CA GLU A 268 -2.50 3.43 -19.86
C GLU A 268 -3.49 3.76 -18.72
N LYS A 269 -3.52 5.02 -18.26
CA LYS A 269 -4.46 5.47 -17.22
C LYS A 269 -5.94 5.39 -17.66
N VAL A 270 -6.24 5.71 -18.91
CA VAL A 270 -7.62 5.82 -19.42
C VAL A 270 -8.16 4.52 -20.04
N VAL A 271 -7.37 3.84 -20.88
CA VAL A 271 -7.83 2.68 -21.66
C VAL A 271 -7.51 1.37 -20.95
N LYS A 272 -6.25 1.16 -20.56
CA LYS A 272 -5.85 -0.10 -19.91
C LYS A 272 -6.41 -0.17 -18.50
N LYS A 273 -6.32 0.93 -17.75
CA LYS A 273 -6.68 0.99 -16.32
C LYS A 273 -6.02 -0.16 -15.56
N ASN A 274 -4.75 -0.41 -15.90
CA ASN A 274 -3.96 -1.48 -15.30
C ASN A 274 -3.29 -0.93 -14.04
N TYR A 275 -3.41 -1.68 -12.94
CA TYR A 275 -2.66 -1.36 -11.75
C TYR A 275 -1.18 -1.71 -11.94
N TYR A 276 -0.33 -0.70 -12.11
CA TYR A 276 1.06 -0.90 -12.52
C TYR A 276 1.99 -1.17 -11.33
N PHE A 277 2.11 -2.44 -10.96
CA PHE A 277 3.19 -2.98 -10.11
C PHE A 277 4.53 -3.16 -10.85
N GLY A 278 4.78 -2.38 -11.90
CA GLY A 278 6.10 -2.41 -12.51
C GLY A 278 7.15 -1.96 -11.50
N LYS A 279 8.32 -2.62 -11.52
CA LYS A 279 9.48 -2.26 -10.70
C LYS A 279 9.68 -0.74 -10.74
N TYR A 280 9.69 -0.12 -9.56
CA TYR A 280 9.94 1.31 -9.41
C TYR A 280 11.19 1.71 -10.21
N LYS A 281 11.01 2.62 -11.17
CA LYS A 281 12.02 2.94 -12.19
C LYS A 281 13.09 3.85 -11.60
N SER A 282 14.35 3.68 -12.01
CA SER A 282 15.43 4.56 -11.56
C SER A 282 15.22 5.99 -12.05
N SER A 283 15.40 6.96 -11.14
CA SER A 283 14.97 8.34 -11.34
C SER A 283 15.93 9.38 -10.76
N THR A 284 16.05 10.50 -11.47
CA THR A 284 16.74 11.70 -11.00
C THR A 284 15.72 12.62 -10.35
N LEU A 285 15.79 12.77 -9.04
CA LEU A 285 15.13 13.88 -8.36
C LEU A 285 15.88 15.18 -8.66
N LYS A 286 15.14 16.21 -9.08
CA LYS A 286 15.65 17.57 -9.27
C LYS A 286 14.96 18.53 -8.32
N MET A 287 15.64 19.61 -8.00
CA MET A 287 15.15 20.74 -7.22
C MET A 287 15.38 22.03 -8.02
N ALA A 288 14.42 22.95 -7.98
CA ALA A 288 14.58 24.30 -8.49
C ALA A 288 14.20 25.34 -7.44
N ILE A 289 14.84 26.51 -7.57
CA ILE A 289 14.42 27.80 -7.01
C ILE A 289 14.36 28.83 -8.14
N ASP A 290 14.01 30.08 -7.82
CA ASP A 290 13.90 31.19 -8.79
C ASP A 290 13.06 30.82 -10.02
N ASN A 291 11.80 30.42 -9.78
CA ASN A 291 10.81 30.14 -10.84
C ASN A 291 11.33 29.19 -11.95
N GLY A 292 12.06 28.15 -11.54
CA GLY A 292 12.59 27.11 -12.42
C GLY A 292 13.95 27.41 -13.06
N ASN A 293 14.56 28.57 -12.78
CA ASN A 293 15.84 28.97 -13.39
C ASN A 293 17.03 28.22 -12.78
N ASP A 294 17.08 28.09 -11.46
CA ASP A 294 18.23 27.55 -10.72
C ASP A 294 17.99 26.07 -10.34
N VAL A 295 18.33 25.16 -11.27
CA VAL A 295 18.07 23.71 -11.14
C VAL A 295 19.29 22.92 -10.61
N LYS A 296 19.07 22.10 -9.58
CA LYS A 296 20.06 21.21 -8.96
C LYS A 296 19.54 19.76 -8.89
N LYS A 297 20.41 18.77 -9.15
CA LYS A 297 20.10 17.35 -8.90
C LYS A 297 20.19 17.01 -7.41
N LEU A 298 19.23 16.25 -6.90
CA LEU A 298 19.21 15.68 -5.54
C LEU A 298 19.70 14.22 -5.52
N THR A 299 19.46 13.46 -6.59
CA THR A 299 19.94 12.08 -6.79
C THR A 299 20.72 11.94 -8.10
N ASP A 300 21.42 10.82 -8.27
CA ASP A 300 22.24 10.55 -9.46
C ASP A 300 21.48 9.86 -10.61
N GLY A 301 20.31 9.27 -10.32
CA GLY A 301 19.51 8.49 -11.28
C GLY A 301 19.82 7.00 -11.30
N SER A 302 20.64 6.47 -10.39
CA SER A 302 21.01 5.05 -10.38
C SER A 302 19.90 4.14 -9.81
N THR A 303 19.21 4.57 -8.77
CA THR A 303 18.12 3.86 -8.09
C THR A 303 16.78 4.59 -8.23
N TYR A 304 15.69 3.97 -7.78
CA TYR A 304 14.44 4.69 -7.58
C TYR A 304 14.61 5.76 -6.49
N ALA A 305 14.00 6.91 -6.74
CA ALA A 305 13.84 8.02 -5.83
C ALA A 305 12.52 8.73 -6.13
N SER A 306 11.85 9.28 -5.11
CA SER A 306 10.53 9.88 -5.30
C SER A 306 10.25 11.03 -4.36
N VAL A 307 9.40 11.95 -4.80
CA VAL A 307 8.79 12.96 -3.94
C VAL A 307 7.76 12.28 -3.05
N ILE A 308 7.76 12.65 -1.77
CA ILE A 308 6.86 12.08 -0.77
C ILE A 308 5.64 12.99 -0.62
N ASP A 309 4.45 12.40 -0.70
CA ASP A 309 3.20 13.14 -0.44
C ASP A 309 3.06 13.43 1.07
N SER A 310 2.62 14.63 1.42
CA SER A 310 2.46 15.05 2.80
C SER A 310 1.21 15.90 2.98
N ASP A 311 0.59 15.78 4.14
CA ASP A 311 -0.54 16.60 4.59
C ASP A 311 -0.12 17.98 5.15
N ILE A 312 1.19 18.28 5.20
CA ILE A 312 1.72 19.56 5.67
C ILE A 312 2.57 20.29 4.62
N PRO A 313 2.68 21.64 4.70
CA PRO A 313 3.63 22.40 3.90
C PRO A 313 5.08 21.97 4.17
N GLY A 314 5.77 21.56 3.11
CA GLY A 314 7.18 21.15 3.16
C GLY A 314 7.55 20.27 1.97
N ILE A 315 8.83 19.91 1.86
CA ILE A 315 9.31 18.97 0.85
C ILE A 315 10.12 17.88 1.54
N ALA A 316 9.72 16.63 1.29
CA ALA A 316 10.49 15.45 1.62
C ALA A 316 10.60 14.54 0.38
N TYR A 317 11.68 13.77 0.32
CA TYR A 317 11.93 12.84 -0.76
C TYR A 317 12.57 11.53 -0.28
N TYR A 318 12.22 10.43 -0.92
CA TYR A 318 12.82 9.12 -0.72
C TYR A 318 14.03 8.94 -1.64
N ASN A 319 15.12 8.36 -1.13
CA ASN A 319 16.24 7.85 -1.92
C ASN A 319 16.99 6.77 -1.14
N ASN A 320 17.17 5.59 -1.75
CA ASN A 320 18.04 4.50 -1.26
C ASN A 320 17.83 4.14 0.23
N GLY A 321 16.61 3.71 0.58
CA GLY A 321 16.24 3.30 1.94
C GLY A 321 16.10 4.43 2.96
N LYS A 322 16.20 5.70 2.56
CA LYS A 322 16.13 6.86 3.46
C LYS A 322 15.19 7.93 2.96
N ILE A 323 14.62 8.68 3.89
CA ILE A 323 13.85 9.88 3.62
C ILE A 323 14.65 11.10 4.04
N TYR A 324 14.67 12.11 3.17
CA TYR A 324 15.32 13.40 3.40
C TYR A 324 14.27 14.50 3.36
N LYS A 325 14.38 15.47 4.28
CA LYS A 325 13.63 16.72 4.25
C LYS A 325 14.52 17.84 3.71
N ILE A 326 13.95 18.72 2.89
CA ILE A 326 14.61 19.97 2.49
C ILE A 326 14.29 21.04 3.53
N SER A 327 15.35 21.66 4.07
CA SER A 327 15.28 22.64 5.15
C SER A 327 16.20 23.82 4.83
N ASN A 328 15.95 24.98 5.45
CA ASN A 328 16.86 26.12 5.38
C ASN A 328 17.74 26.18 6.64
N ASP A 329 19.06 26.12 6.47
CA ASP A 329 20.07 26.38 7.48
C ASP A 329 20.55 27.84 7.40
N GLU A 330 20.74 28.51 8.53
CA GLU A 330 21.10 29.95 8.57
C GLU A 330 22.48 30.25 7.95
N GLN A 331 23.39 29.28 7.88
CA GLN A 331 24.76 29.47 7.39
C GLN A 331 24.95 28.90 5.98
N ASN A 332 24.23 27.82 5.64
CA ASN A 332 24.43 27.03 4.43
C ASN A 332 23.26 27.16 3.42
N GLY A 333 22.17 27.84 3.77
CA GLY A 333 20.98 27.95 2.92
C GLY A 333 20.21 26.63 2.83
N LEU A 334 19.73 26.28 1.63
CA LEU A 334 18.99 25.04 1.42
C LEU A 334 19.86 23.79 1.60
N VAL A 335 19.49 22.98 2.59
CA VAL A 335 20.16 21.72 2.96
C VAL A 335 19.18 20.56 2.97
N ASN A 336 19.69 19.36 2.70
CA ASN A 336 18.92 18.12 2.75
C ASN A 336 19.30 17.38 4.03
N THR A 337 18.36 17.23 4.96
CA THR A 337 18.57 16.55 6.24
C THR A 337 17.86 15.20 6.23
N GLU A 338 18.53 14.14 6.66
CA GLU A 338 17.90 12.84 6.89
C GLU A 338 16.77 12.97 7.92
N LEU A 339 15.58 12.49 7.56
CA LEU A 339 14.37 12.49 8.39
C LEU A 339 14.08 11.09 8.95
N ALA A 340 14.34 10.04 8.17
CA ALA A 340 14.02 8.66 8.53
C ALA A 340 14.90 7.64 7.81
N ASP A 341 15.20 6.54 8.50
CA ASP A 341 15.61 5.27 7.87
C ASP A 341 14.35 4.43 7.62
N VAL A 342 14.11 4.08 6.36
CA VAL A 342 12.97 3.30 5.87
C VAL A 342 13.43 2.08 5.08
N SER A 343 14.65 1.61 5.34
CA SER A 343 15.29 0.48 4.64
C SER A 343 14.51 -0.84 4.76
N LYS A 344 13.62 -0.98 5.76
CA LYS A 344 12.71 -2.13 5.89
C LYS A 344 11.73 -2.25 4.72
N THR A 345 11.23 -1.14 4.19
CA THR A 345 10.29 -1.12 3.05
C THR A 345 10.98 -0.89 1.71
N GLY A 346 12.10 -0.16 1.69
CA GLY A 346 12.88 0.05 0.47
C GLY A 346 12.13 0.88 -0.58
N ASP A 347 12.20 0.46 -1.85
CA ASP A 347 11.57 1.17 -2.96
C ASP A 347 10.04 0.98 -2.94
N THR A 348 9.32 2.02 -2.49
CA THR A 348 7.86 2.05 -2.39
C THR A 348 7.33 3.49 -2.39
N LYS A 349 6.01 3.67 -2.48
CA LYS A 349 5.36 4.97 -2.22
C LYS A 349 5.34 5.26 -0.71
N TYR A 350 5.64 6.51 -0.36
CA TYR A 350 5.64 7.00 1.01
C TYR A 350 4.68 8.16 1.17
N SER A 351 4.06 8.28 2.35
CA SER A 351 3.32 9.47 2.75
C SER A 351 3.69 9.90 4.17
N ILE A 352 3.81 11.21 4.40
CA ILE A 352 3.94 11.80 5.74
C ILE A 352 2.56 12.25 6.22
N VAL A 353 2.18 11.76 7.40
CA VAL A 353 0.94 12.07 8.08
C VAL A 353 1.23 12.84 9.37
N SER A 354 0.59 13.98 9.52
CA SER A 354 0.79 14.90 10.64
C SER A 354 -0.33 14.84 11.67
N LYS A 355 -0.02 15.32 12.88
CA LYS A 355 -1.00 15.73 13.87
C LYS A 355 -0.80 17.21 14.14
N ASP A 356 -1.82 18.01 13.87
CA ASP A 356 -1.85 19.45 14.16
C ASP A 356 -0.62 20.20 13.57
N GLY A 357 -0.20 19.82 12.35
CA GLY A 357 0.96 20.38 11.64
C GLY A 357 2.32 19.75 11.97
N ILE A 358 2.36 18.75 12.86
CA ILE A 358 3.59 18.06 13.29
C ILE A 358 3.65 16.66 12.66
N PRO A 359 4.67 16.33 11.83
CA PRO A 359 4.87 14.97 11.32
C PRO A 359 4.86 13.94 12.44
N THR A 360 3.97 12.96 12.34
CA THR A 360 3.75 11.95 13.39
C THR A 360 4.00 10.54 12.86
N TYR A 361 3.57 10.26 11.63
CA TYR A 361 3.82 8.98 10.96
C TYR A 361 4.39 9.19 9.57
N ILE A 362 5.24 8.28 9.13
CA ILE A 362 5.49 7.99 7.72
C ILE A 362 4.84 6.64 7.44
N THR A 363 4.03 6.57 6.40
CA THR A 363 3.40 5.32 5.93
C THR A 363 4.04 4.85 4.63
N ALA A 364 3.99 3.54 4.39
CA ALA A 364 4.63 2.89 3.26
C ALA A 364 3.92 1.57 2.93
N LEU A 365 3.81 1.20 1.65
CA LEU A 365 3.40 -0.15 1.28
C LEU A 365 4.57 -1.11 1.54
N LEU A 366 4.29 -2.18 2.29
CA LEU A 366 5.21 -3.28 2.57
C LEU A 366 4.84 -4.47 1.70
N TYR A 367 5.81 -4.95 0.93
CA TYR A 367 5.66 -6.10 0.04
C TYR A 367 6.18 -7.36 0.73
N GLU A 368 5.27 -8.26 1.10
CA GLU A 368 5.59 -9.55 1.74
C GLU A 368 5.40 -10.72 0.75
N PRO A 369 6.12 -11.84 0.90
CA PRO A 369 5.82 -13.06 0.14
C PRO A 369 4.36 -13.48 0.33
N LEU A 370 3.69 -13.89 -0.75
CA LEU A 370 2.27 -14.25 -0.72
C LEU A 370 2.02 -15.44 0.22
N ASN A 371 1.37 -15.17 1.35
CA ASN A 371 0.90 -16.20 2.26
C ASN A 371 -0.42 -16.76 1.73
N THR A 372 -0.45 -18.06 1.46
CA THR A 372 -1.65 -18.73 0.93
C THR A 372 -1.50 -20.24 1.06
N ASN A 373 -2.64 -20.90 1.31
CA ASN A 373 -2.80 -22.35 1.25
C ASN A 373 -3.09 -22.87 -0.17
N ILE A 374 -3.30 -21.98 -1.14
CA ILE A 374 -3.51 -22.34 -2.54
C ILE A 374 -2.18 -22.80 -3.16
N THR A 375 -2.23 -23.89 -3.93
CA THR A 375 -1.05 -24.51 -4.56
C THR A 375 -1.00 -24.35 -6.08
N ASN A 376 -2.08 -23.88 -6.71
CA ASN A 376 -2.18 -23.67 -8.15
C ASN A 376 -2.94 -22.36 -8.40
N ILE A 377 -2.39 -21.46 -9.21
CA ILE A 377 -2.99 -20.17 -9.53
C ILE A 377 -2.84 -19.88 -11.03
N THR A 378 -3.78 -19.16 -11.61
CA THR A 378 -3.73 -18.70 -13.01
C THR A 378 -3.66 -17.18 -13.00
N ILE A 379 -2.68 -16.58 -13.69
CA ILE A 379 -2.50 -15.12 -13.80
C ILE A 379 -2.20 -14.81 -15.26
N ASP A 380 -2.93 -13.85 -15.82
CA ASP A 380 -2.82 -13.36 -17.20
C ASP A 380 -2.90 -14.49 -18.26
N GLY A 381 -3.58 -15.60 -17.93
CA GLY A 381 -3.73 -16.80 -18.76
C GLY A 381 -2.65 -17.87 -18.56
N GLU A 382 -1.62 -17.61 -17.75
CA GLU A 382 -0.55 -18.55 -17.41
C GLU A 382 -0.77 -19.21 -16.05
N ASP A 383 -0.46 -20.50 -15.95
CA ASP A 383 -0.67 -21.30 -14.73
C ASP A 383 0.64 -21.48 -13.97
N TYR A 384 0.58 -21.34 -12.65
CA TYR A 384 1.70 -21.49 -11.72
C TYR A 384 1.38 -22.47 -10.59
N GLU A 385 2.28 -23.42 -10.34
CA GLU A 385 2.21 -24.38 -9.24
C GLU A 385 3.20 -24.00 -8.12
N LYS A 386 2.75 -24.09 -6.86
CA LYS A 386 3.56 -23.87 -5.66
C LYS A 386 4.20 -25.19 -5.23
N SER A 387 5.52 -25.32 -5.35
CA SER A 387 6.24 -26.49 -4.84
C SER A 387 6.28 -26.52 -3.30
N THR A 388 6.65 -27.66 -2.72
CA THR A 388 6.64 -27.91 -1.27
C THR A 388 7.62 -27.05 -0.46
N ASP A 389 8.55 -26.39 -1.13
CA ASP A 389 9.47 -25.37 -0.61
C ASP A 389 8.86 -23.95 -0.63
N GLY A 390 7.62 -23.80 -1.10
CA GLY A 390 6.89 -22.53 -1.21
C GLY A 390 7.17 -21.74 -2.49
N ILE A 391 8.04 -22.25 -3.38
CA ILE A 391 8.42 -21.57 -4.62
C ILE A 391 7.36 -21.79 -5.69
N TRP A 392 6.94 -20.74 -6.39
CA TRP A 392 6.02 -20.86 -7.52
C TRP A 392 6.77 -21.04 -8.84
N LYS A 393 6.25 -21.89 -9.72
CA LYS A 393 6.82 -22.18 -11.04
C LYS A 393 5.74 -22.27 -12.10
N ASP A 394 6.02 -21.75 -13.30
CA ASP A 394 5.17 -21.98 -14.47
C ASP A 394 5.33 -23.41 -15.03
N LYS A 395 4.60 -23.71 -16.11
CA LYS A 395 4.64 -25.01 -16.81
C LYS A 395 6.02 -25.40 -17.34
N ASP A 396 6.89 -24.44 -17.63
CA ASP A 396 8.26 -24.65 -18.11
C ASP A 396 9.27 -24.72 -16.94
N GLY A 397 8.82 -24.55 -15.70
CA GLY A 397 9.62 -24.63 -14.48
C GLY A 397 10.32 -23.32 -14.10
N LYS A 398 10.02 -22.20 -14.77
CA LYS A 398 10.58 -20.88 -14.47
C LYS A 398 9.98 -20.37 -13.16
N VAL A 399 10.86 -19.94 -12.25
CA VAL A 399 10.44 -19.47 -10.92
C VAL A 399 9.76 -18.10 -11.01
N LYS A 400 8.64 -17.96 -10.29
CA LYS A 400 7.93 -16.70 -10.08
C LYS A 400 7.83 -16.39 -8.59
N GLU A 401 7.87 -15.10 -8.24
CA GLU A 401 7.62 -14.61 -6.89
C GLU A 401 6.29 -13.87 -6.88
N PHE A 402 5.34 -14.33 -6.07
CA PHE A 402 4.09 -13.61 -5.79
C PHE A 402 4.15 -12.98 -4.41
N LYS A 403 3.54 -11.79 -4.29
CA LYS A 403 3.55 -10.98 -3.08
C LYS A 403 2.13 -10.60 -2.66
N GLN A 404 1.98 -10.34 -1.38
CA GLN A 404 0.84 -9.65 -0.78
C GLN A 404 1.32 -8.31 -0.22
N GLU A 405 0.38 -7.42 0.06
CA GLU A 405 0.67 -6.09 0.58
C GLU A 405 0.18 -5.87 2.01
N ASP A 406 0.93 -5.06 2.74
CA ASP A 406 0.57 -4.53 4.05
C ASP A 406 0.98 -3.05 4.13
N ILE A 407 0.62 -2.36 5.20
CA ILE A 407 0.99 -0.97 5.46
C ILE A 407 2.00 -0.92 6.61
N CYS A 408 3.24 -0.57 6.32
CA CYS A 408 4.23 -0.29 7.35
C CYS A 408 4.09 1.16 7.84
N ILE A 409 4.10 1.33 9.16
CA ILE A 409 4.10 2.64 9.81
C ILE A 409 5.45 2.86 10.50
N TYR A 410 6.08 3.98 10.20
CA TYR A 410 7.21 4.52 10.96
C TYR A 410 6.71 5.69 11.81
N TYR A 411 6.80 5.56 13.13
CA TYR A 411 6.45 6.59 14.08
C TYR A 411 7.60 7.57 14.27
N ILE A 412 7.36 8.86 14.06
CA ILE A 412 8.33 9.93 14.31
C ILE A 412 8.24 10.29 15.79
N ASN A 413 9.24 9.86 16.57
CA ASN A 413 9.23 9.99 18.02
C ASN A 413 9.57 11.43 18.44
N PRO A 414 8.62 12.23 18.97
CA PRO A 414 8.81 13.66 19.20
C PRO A 414 9.78 13.98 20.35
N LYS A 415 10.22 12.97 21.12
CA LYS A 415 11.19 13.14 22.21
C LYS A 415 12.64 12.97 21.76
N THR A 416 12.86 12.14 20.73
CA THR A 416 14.20 11.79 20.24
C THR A 416 14.48 12.36 18.85
N GLY A 417 13.44 12.62 18.06
CA GLY A 417 13.54 12.94 16.64
C GLY A 417 13.75 11.71 15.73
N ASN A 418 13.90 10.52 16.31
CA ASN A 418 14.14 9.29 15.55
C ASN A 418 12.83 8.68 15.03
N THR A 419 12.94 7.87 13.98
CA THR A 419 11.84 7.05 13.47
C THR A 419 11.89 5.63 14.00
N ASP A 420 10.84 5.23 14.72
CA ASP A 420 10.65 3.87 15.23
C ASP A 420 9.66 3.12 14.32
N THR A 421 10.00 1.91 13.85
CA THR A 421 9.05 1.10 13.07
C THR A 421 8.00 0.47 13.99
N LEU A 422 6.71 0.69 13.72
CA LEU A 422 5.64 0.01 14.43
C LEU A 422 5.47 -1.43 13.89
N PRO A 423 5.33 -2.45 14.75
CA PRO A 423 5.27 -3.86 14.34
C PRO A 423 3.85 -4.30 13.94
N GLN A 424 2.82 -3.53 14.30
CA GLN A 424 1.42 -3.89 14.08
C GLN A 424 1.03 -3.81 12.61
N LYS A 425 0.37 -4.87 12.12
CA LYS A 425 -0.34 -4.87 10.84
C LYS A 425 -1.63 -4.07 10.97
N LEU A 426 -1.89 -3.16 10.02
CA LEU A 426 -3.16 -2.44 9.97
C LEU A 426 -4.30 -3.35 9.49
N TYR A 427 -4.00 -4.25 8.54
CA TYR A 427 -4.98 -5.19 8.02
C TYR A 427 -4.38 -6.60 8.05
N ASN A 428 -4.59 -7.30 9.17
CA ASN A 428 -4.04 -8.61 9.46
C ASN A 428 -4.80 -9.73 8.73
N ARG A 429 -4.70 -9.76 7.40
CA ARG A 429 -5.20 -10.84 6.55
C ARG A 429 -4.16 -11.23 5.50
N ASP A 430 -4.20 -12.49 5.12
CA ASP A 430 -3.44 -13.02 3.98
C ASP A 430 -4.11 -12.66 2.65
N GLU A 431 -3.35 -12.77 1.55
CA GLU A 431 -3.87 -12.64 0.18
C GLU A 431 -4.45 -11.25 -0.14
N ILE A 432 -3.89 -10.20 0.49
CA ILE A 432 -4.35 -8.81 0.39
C ILE A 432 -3.55 -8.01 -0.63
N HIS A 433 -4.27 -7.15 -1.34
CA HIS A 433 -3.76 -6.22 -2.33
C HIS A 433 -4.53 -4.88 -2.23
N PHE A 434 -3.81 -3.77 -2.30
CA PHE A 434 -4.32 -2.40 -2.45
C PHE A 434 -4.12 -1.94 -3.90
N PRO A 435 -5.19 -1.82 -4.74
CA PRO A 435 -5.09 -1.34 -6.12
C PRO A 435 -4.91 0.19 -6.22
N THR A 436 -4.60 0.84 -5.10
CA THR A 436 -4.30 2.26 -5.01
C THR A 436 -3.57 2.50 -3.69
N TYR A 437 -2.77 3.56 -3.59
CA TYR A 437 -2.10 3.86 -2.32
C TYR A 437 -3.14 4.36 -1.30
N PRO A 438 -3.20 3.79 -0.07
CA PRO A 438 -4.16 4.21 0.94
C PRO A 438 -4.02 5.68 1.32
N ALA A 439 -5.15 6.33 1.64
CA ALA A 439 -5.15 7.67 2.21
C ALA A 439 -5.18 7.59 3.75
N PHE A 440 -4.49 8.52 4.41
CA PHE A 440 -4.31 8.54 5.86
C PHE A 440 -4.69 9.90 6.46
N ILE A 441 -5.13 9.90 7.71
CA ILE A 441 -5.39 11.12 8.49
C ILE A 441 -5.28 10.82 9.99
N ILE A 442 -4.89 11.79 10.83
CA ILE A 442 -4.99 11.66 12.29
C ILE A 442 -6.16 12.52 12.77
N ASP A 443 -7.15 11.88 13.39
CA ASP A 443 -8.39 12.55 13.83
C ASP A 443 -8.17 13.47 15.05
N SER A 444 -9.23 14.16 15.48
CA SER A 444 -9.21 14.99 16.69
C SER A 444 -8.97 14.21 17.99
N SER A 445 -9.14 12.89 17.97
CA SER A 445 -9.00 11.96 19.09
C SER A 445 -7.64 11.21 19.11
N ASN A 446 -6.71 11.56 18.21
CA ASN A 446 -5.43 10.89 17.97
C ASN A 446 -5.53 9.44 17.45
N GLN A 447 -6.61 9.10 16.76
CA GLN A 447 -6.73 7.85 16.04
C GLN A 447 -6.20 8.03 14.61
N LEU A 448 -5.50 7.02 14.09
CA LEU A 448 -5.14 6.97 12.69
C LEU A 448 -6.39 6.51 11.90
N GLY A 449 -6.99 7.42 11.15
CA GLY A 449 -7.99 7.10 10.13
C GLY A 449 -7.30 6.70 8.84
N VAL A 450 -7.76 5.62 8.22
CA VAL A 450 -7.21 5.10 6.96
C VAL A 450 -8.36 4.77 6.02
N MET A 451 -8.27 5.25 4.79
CA MET A 451 -9.17 4.87 3.71
C MET A 451 -8.37 4.09 2.67
N TYR A 452 -8.81 2.87 2.38
CA TYR A 452 -8.22 2.04 1.34
C TYR A 452 -9.31 1.37 0.51
N ILE A 453 -8.97 1.14 -0.76
CA ILE A 453 -9.61 0.07 -1.52
C ILE A 453 -8.77 -1.19 -1.27
N ILE A 454 -9.43 -2.31 -1.00
CA ILE A 454 -8.77 -3.62 -0.91
C ILE A 454 -9.41 -4.61 -1.88
N GLY A 455 -8.59 -5.50 -2.43
CA GLY A 455 -9.01 -6.69 -3.15
C GLY A 455 -8.32 -7.93 -2.58
N GLN A 456 -8.87 -9.10 -2.89
CA GLN A 456 -8.15 -10.37 -2.75
C GLN A 456 -7.41 -10.68 -4.05
N VAL A 457 -6.28 -11.37 -3.96
CA VAL A 457 -5.30 -11.59 -5.04
C VAL A 457 -5.80 -12.52 -6.21
N TRP A 458 -7.11 -12.79 -6.31
CA TRP A 458 -7.69 -13.88 -7.13
C TRP A 458 -8.81 -13.44 -8.08
N ASP A 459 -9.12 -14.29 -9.07
CA ASP A 459 -10.12 -14.07 -10.14
C ASP A 459 -11.45 -13.44 -9.68
N ASN A 460 -11.94 -12.48 -10.46
CA ASN A 460 -13.09 -11.61 -10.14
C ASN A 460 -12.87 -10.80 -8.86
N VAL A 461 -11.77 -10.04 -8.80
CA VAL A 461 -11.43 -9.18 -7.68
C VAL A 461 -12.57 -8.20 -7.37
N HIS A 462 -13.37 -8.53 -6.36
CA HIS A 462 -14.37 -7.63 -5.79
C HIS A 462 -13.66 -6.66 -4.85
N TYR A 463 -13.41 -5.45 -5.35
CA TYR A 463 -12.82 -4.38 -4.57
C TYR A 463 -13.82 -3.78 -3.59
N SER A 464 -13.39 -3.55 -2.35
CA SER A 464 -14.19 -2.87 -1.31
C SER A 464 -13.49 -1.60 -0.85
N LEU A 465 -14.18 -0.46 -0.87
CA LEU A 465 -13.72 0.79 -0.25
C LEU A 465 -14.05 0.74 1.24
N ILE A 466 -13.02 0.77 2.09
CA ILE A 466 -13.15 0.63 3.54
C ILE A 466 -12.44 1.80 4.24
N TYR A 467 -13.13 2.37 5.22
CA TYR A 467 -12.56 3.26 6.21
C TYR A 467 -12.33 2.53 7.53
N SER A 468 -11.11 2.60 8.05
CA SER A 468 -10.73 2.02 9.33
C SER A 468 -10.13 3.06 10.26
N THR A 469 -10.41 2.94 11.56
CA THR A 469 -9.82 3.80 12.59
C THR A 469 -9.04 2.98 13.60
N TYR A 470 -7.79 3.36 13.83
CA TYR A 470 -6.86 2.66 14.71
C TYR A 470 -6.49 3.56 15.89
N ASN A 471 -6.80 3.11 17.11
CA ASN A 471 -6.40 3.83 18.30
C ASN A 471 -4.88 3.71 18.51
N GLN A 472 -4.21 4.86 18.71
CA GLN A 472 -2.75 4.93 18.89
C GLN A 472 -2.20 3.96 19.94
N LYS A 473 -2.97 3.67 21.01
CA LYS A 473 -2.55 2.70 22.03
C LYS A 473 -2.23 1.32 21.43
N TYR A 474 -3.06 0.83 20.50
CA TYR A 474 -2.89 -0.49 19.91
C TYR A 474 -1.80 -0.51 18.85
N LEU A 475 -1.67 0.56 18.05
CA LEU A 475 -0.55 0.76 17.12
C LEU A 475 0.81 0.68 17.83
N PHE A 476 0.86 1.06 19.12
CA PHE A 476 2.08 1.09 19.93
C PHE A 476 2.29 -0.21 20.75
N GLN A 477 1.51 -1.27 20.54
CA GLN A 477 1.78 -2.59 21.14
C GLN A 477 2.73 -3.42 20.25
N ALA A 478 3.51 -4.30 20.87
CA ALA A 478 4.25 -5.32 20.14
C ALA A 478 3.29 -6.29 19.43
N ASP A 479 3.69 -6.78 18.25
CA ASP A 479 2.96 -7.82 17.52
C ASP A 479 3.25 -9.20 18.12
N TYR A 480 2.18 -9.88 18.55
CA TYR A 480 2.21 -11.22 19.13
C TYR A 480 1.80 -12.32 18.13
N SER A 481 1.51 -12.01 16.86
CA SER A 481 1.11 -12.96 15.82
C SER A 481 1.92 -14.27 15.84
N LYS A 482 3.25 -14.18 15.81
CA LYS A 482 4.19 -15.31 15.86
C LYS A 482 4.17 -16.08 17.18
N VAL A 483 3.88 -15.41 18.30
CA VAL A 483 3.69 -16.07 19.60
C VAL A 483 2.38 -16.87 19.59
N ASP A 484 1.32 -16.28 19.05
CA ASP A 484 0.00 -16.92 18.96
C ASP A 484 0.01 -18.11 17.99
N GLU A 485 0.69 -18.00 16.85
CA GLU A 485 0.98 -19.13 15.96
C GLU A 485 1.75 -20.25 16.65
N ALA A 486 2.83 -19.93 17.38
CA ALA A 486 3.65 -20.93 18.07
C ALA A 486 2.85 -21.65 19.17
N ILE A 487 2.02 -20.91 19.92
CA ILE A 487 1.07 -21.48 20.89
C ILE A 487 0.03 -22.36 20.18
N ALA A 488 -0.53 -21.93 19.05
CA ALA A 488 -1.49 -22.72 18.29
C ALA A 488 -0.88 -24.03 17.79
N LYS A 489 0.34 -24.00 17.22
CA LYS A 489 1.10 -25.19 16.83
C LYS A 489 1.31 -26.13 18.02
N ALA A 490 1.74 -25.63 19.17
CA ALA A 490 1.91 -26.43 20.39
C ALA A 490 0.60 -27.08 20.88
N ASN A 491 -0.53 -26.39 20.76
CA ASN A 491 -1.84 -26.87 21.21
C ASN A 491 -2.45 -27.95 20.30
N VAL A 492 -2.03 -28.04 19.04
CA VAL A 492 -2.42 -29.12 18.11
C VAL A 492 -1.71 -30.45 18.44
N LEU A 493 -0.57 -30.41 19.12
CA LEU A 493 0.21 -31.60 19.46
C LEU A 493 -0.43 -32.43 20.57
N ASN A 494 -0.57 -33.74 20.35
CA ASN A 494 -0.98 -34.66 21.40
C ASN A 494 0.18 -34.91 22.37
N LYS A 495 0.11 -34.30 23.56
CA LYS A 495 1.13 -34.38 24.62
C LYS A 495 1.46 -35.82 25.05
N ASP A 496 0.51 -36.75 24.92
CA ASP A 496 0.72 -38.16 25.29
C ASP A 496 1.64 -38.91 24.33
N ASP A 497 1.91 -38.40 23.12
CA ASP A 497 2.81 -39.06 22.15
C ASP A 497 4.30 -38.76 22.40
N TYR A 498 4.62 -37.81 23.30
CA TYR A 498 5.98 -37.34 23.55
C TYR A 498 6.53 -37.77 24.92
N ILE A 499 7.84 -37.90 25.03
CA ILE A 499 8.55 -38.33 26.25
C ILE A 499 8.42 -37.28 27.37
N ASP A 500 8.63 -36.00 27.04
CA ASP A 500 8.43 -34.85 27.92
C ASP A 500 7.85 -33.68 27.11
N PHE A 501 6.91 -32.94 27.71
CA PHE A 501 6.26 -31.74 27.15
C PHE A 501 6.40 -30.51 28.09
N LYS A 502 7.16 -30.66 29.19
CA LYS A 502 7.32 -29.62 30.21
C LYS A 502 8.01 -28.37 29.69
N ALA A 503 9.00 -28.52 28.79
CA ALA A 503 9.70 -27.39 28.19
C ALA A 503 8.76 -26.48 27.38
N VAL A 504 7.92 -27.07 26.51
CA VAL A 504 6.90 -26.34 25.73
C VAL A 504 5.91 -25.66 26.66
N THR A 505 5.41 -26.37 27.69
CA THR A 505 4.48 -25.78 28.66
C THR A 505 5.12 -24.58 29.39
N SER A 506 6.37 -24.72 29.81
CA SER A 506 7.11 -23.65 30.51
C SER A 506 7.40 -22.44 29.62
N ALA A 507 7.62 -22.64 28.31
CA ALA A 507 7.81 -21.57 27.35
C ALA A 507 6.51 -20.78 27.09
N ILE A 508 5.37 -21.48 27.04
CA ILE A 508 4.04 -20.86 26.91
C ILE A 508 3.67 -20.09 28.20
N ASP A 509 3.87 -20.69 29.37
CA ASP A 509 3.61 -20.07 30.67
C ASP A 509 4.50 -18.83 30.94
N ALA A 510 5.64 -18.71 30.24
CA ALA A 510 6.55 -17.57 30.32
C ALA A 510 6.19 -16.39 29.39
N VAL A 511 5.15 -16.51 28.56
CA VAL A 511 4.70 -15.43 27.67
C VAL A 511 4.10 -14.28 28.48
N VAL A 512 4.79 -13.14 28.49
CA VAL A 512 4.28 -11.88 29.05
C VAL A 512 3.59 -11.09 27.94
N ARG A 513 2.31 -10.78 28.11
CA ARG A 513 1.49 -9.95 27.21
C ARG A 513 1.63 -8.45 27.55
N ASP A 514 0.99 -7.60 26.75
CA ASP A 514 0.94 -6.14 26.90
C ASP A 514 2.29 -5.40 26.76
N LYS A 515 3.25 -5.99 26.02
CA LYS A 515 4.48 -5.30 25.63
C LYS A 515 4.25 -4.20 24.59
N ASP A 516 5.06 -3.15 24.66
CA ASP A 516 5.05 -2.06 23.69
C ASP A 516 5.98 -2.32 22.49
N TYR A 517 5.85 -1.53 21.42
CA TYR A 517 6.60 -1.69 20.18
C TYR A 517 8.14 -1.69 20.37
N THR A 518 8.68 -0.99 21.37
CA THR A 518 10.13 -0.97 21.65
C THR A 518 10.63 -2.31 22.20
N GLU A 519 9.72 -3.16 22.69
CA GLU A 519 10.02 -4.48 23.20
C GLU A 519 9.76 -5.62 22.21
N GLN A 520 9.53 -5.33 20.91
CA GLN A 520 9.24 -6.37 19.89
C GLN A 520 10.26 -7.52 19.89
N LEU A 521 11.56 -7.21 20.04
CA LEU A 521 12.61 -8.23 20.12
C LEU A 521 12.43 -9.21 21.29
N ALA A 522 11.82 -8.78 22.39
CA ALA A 522 11.48 -9.65 23.53
C ALA A 522 10.27 -10.54 23.21
N VAL A 523 9.30 -10.05 22.43
CA VAL A 523 8.15 -10.85 21.96
C VAL A 523 8.58 -11.88 20.91
N ASP A 524 9.41 -11.49 19.95
CA ASP A 524 10.02 -12.40 18.97
C ASP A 524 10.84 -13.50 19.67
N ALA A 525 11.55 -13.17 20.76
CA ALA A 525 12.27 -14.14 21.57
C ALA A 525 11.34 -15.13 22.31
N MET A 526 10.15 -14.70 22.73
CA MET A 526 9.13 -15.61 23.30
C MET A 526 8.61 -16.58 22.25
N ALA A 527 8.27 -16.09 21.04
CA ALA A 527 7.82 -16.94 19.93
C ALA A 527 8.90 -17.99 19.59
N LYS A 528 10.16 -17.54 19.48
CA LYS A 528 11.30 -18.41 19.23
C LYS A 528 11.50 -19.47 20.32
N ALA A 529 11.33 -19.12 21.60
CA ALA A 529 11.48 -20.07 22.70
C ALA A 529 10.44 -21.20 22.64
N ILE A 530 9.19 -20.89 22.22
CA ILE A 530 8.13 -21.90 22.05
C ILE A 530 8.45 -22.79 20.83
N GLU A 531 8.80 -22.20 19.69
CA GLU A 531 9.19 -22.92 18.46
C GLU A 531 10.40 -23.85 18.67
N ASP A 532 11.44 -23.38 19.37
CA ASP A 532 12.62 -24.21 19.68
C ASP A 532 12.27 -25.33 20.67
N ALA A 533 11.38 -25.10 21.63
CA ALA A 533 10.90 -26.13 22.55
C ALA A 533 10.05 -27.20 21.84
N ILE A 534 9.22 -26.82 20.85
CA ILE A 534 8.48 -27.75 19.99
C ILE A 534 9.45 -28.61 19.18
N LYS A 535 10.47 -28.01 18.56
CA LYS A 535 11.48 -28.72 17.75
C LYS A 535 12.33 -29.70 18.56
N ALA A 536 12.47 -29.47 19.87
CA ALA A 536 13.19 -30.35 20.78
C ALA A 536 12.39 -31.56 21.29
N LEU A 537 11.08 -31.66 20.98
CA LEU A 537 10.23 -32.76 21.42
C LEU A 537 10.66 -34.11 20.83
N GLN A 538 10.65 -35.15 21.67
CA GLN A 538 10.97 -36.52 21.28
C GLN A 538 9.74 -37.41 21.41
N LEU A 539 9.36 -38.09 20.34
CA LEU A 539 8.28 -39.07 20.36
C LEU A 539 8.62 -40.25 21.28
N LYS A 540 7.60 -40.79 21.96
CA LYS A 540 7.73 -42.06 22.67
C LYS A 540 8.02 -43.18 21.66
N PRO A 541 8.87 -44.17 22.00
CA PRO A 541 9.06 -45.33 21.15
C PRO A 541 7.73 -46.06 20.97
N THR A 542 7.28 -46.21 19.73
CA THR A 542 6.13 -47.04 19.38
C THR A 542 6.37 -48.46 19.93
N PRO A 543 5.38 -49.10 20.60
CA PRO A 543 5.54 -50.48 21.03
C PRO A 543 5.83 -51.37 19.83
N GLU A 544 7.02 -51.95 19.76
CA GLU A 544 7.32 -52.96 18.74
C GLU A 544 6.28 -54.07 18.85
N THR A 545 5.58 -54.33 17.75
CA THR A 545 4.70 -55.50 17.67
C THR A 545 5.60 -56.72 17.52
N THR A 546 6.04 -57.28 18.66
CA THR A 546 6.86 -58.49 18.73
C THR A 546 6.12 -59.64 18.08
N THR A 547 6.36 -59.83 16.78
CA THR A 547 5.78 -60.92 16.01
C THR A 547 6.63 -62.15 16.31
N THR A 548 6.24 -62.89 17.35
CA THR A 548 6.90 -64.14 17.75
C THR A 548 6.68 -65.19 16.67
N ILE A 549 7.64 -65.33 15.75
CA ILE A 549 7.76 -66.50 14.87
C ILE A 549 8.39 -67.62 15.71
N PRO A 550 7.77 -68.81 15.82
CA PRO A 550 8.36 -69.93 16.53
C PRO A 550 9.51 -70.57 15.72
N GLU A 551 10.60 -70.92 16.39
CA GLU A 551 11.76 -71.57 15.77
C GLU A 551 11.46 -73.02 15.32
N THR A 552 12.03 -73.42 14.19
CA THR A 552 12.24 -74.83 13.81
C THR A 552 13.61 -75.04 13.14
N THR A 553 14.62 -75.26 13.99
CA THR A 553 15.58 -76.38 13.94
C THR A 553 16.21 -76.82 12.60
N THR A 554 17.51 -76.50 12.41
CA THR A 554 18.58 -77.36 11.81
C THR A 554 18.53 -77.59 10.27
N THR A 555 19.60 -77.39 9.48
CA THR A 555 20.94 -78.06 9.55
C THR A 555 22.07 -77.24 8.90
N GLU A 556 23.33 -77.62 9.20
CA GLU A 556 24.64 -77.11 8.73
C GLU A 556 24.82 -77.22 7.18
N GLN A 557 25.84 -76.68 6.46
CA GLN A 557 27.23 -76.23 6.74
C GLN A 557 27.53 -74.91 5.92
N VAL A 558 28.61 -74.13 6.09
CA VAL A 558 30.03 -74.39 5.70
C VAL A 558 30.99 -73.33 6.30
N THR A 559 32.20 -73.80 6.64
CA THR A 559 33.51 -73.19 6.99
C THR A 559 33.99 -71.93 6.17
N THR A 560 34.95 -71.05 6.53
CA THR A 560 36.08 -71.04 7.51
C THR A 560 36.61 -69.61 7.85
N ASN A 561 37.11 -69.41 9.08
CA ASN A 561 38.14 -68.52 9.70
C ASN A 561 38.88 -67.32 9.01
N GLN A 562 39.11 -66.26 9.85
CA GLN A 562 40.28 -65.33 9.99
C GLN A 562 40.63 -64.31 8.85
N GLU A 563 41.18 -63.10 9.05
CA GLU A 563 41.67 -62.31 10.22
C GLU A 563 41.80 -60.77 9.89
N THR A 564 41.81 -59.89 10.92
CA THR A 564 42.46 -58.52 11.15
C THR A 564 42.85 -57.54 9.99
N THR A 565 43.00 -56.19 10.08
CA THR A 565 43.17 -55.15 11.16
C THR A 565 42.90 -53.68 10.68
N THR A 566 42.62 -52.73 11.61
CA THR A 566 42.93 -51.24 11.61
C THR A 566 42.38 -50.23 10.58
N VAL A 567 41.92 -49.06 11.09
CA VAL A 567 42.27 -47.68 10.62
C VAL A 567 42.34 -46.72 11.84
N GLU A 568 43.15 -45.66 11.77
CA GLU A 568 43.57 -44.73 12.83
C GLU A 568 42.96 -43.30 12.70
N GLN A 569 43.09 -42.44 13.72
CA GLN A 569 42.60 -41.04 13.77
C GLN A 569 43.60 -40.01 13.19
N VAL A 570 43.14 -38.77 12.90
CA VAL A 570 43.69 -37.46 13.39
C VAL A 570 43.01 -36.26 12.64
N PRO A 571 42.86 -35.04 13.23
CA PRO A 571 41.99 -33.97 12.72
C PRO A 571 42.74 -32.77 12.08
N THR A 572 42.00 -31.74 11.64
CA THR A 572 42.55 -30.51 11.02
C THR A 572 42.04 -29.20 11.64
N THR A 573 42.87 -28.16 11.58
CA THR A 573 42.77 -26.91 12.37
C THR A 573 42.64 -25.65 11.48
N SER A 574 42.10 -24.57 12.04
CA SER A 574 41.95 -23.23 11.43
C SER A 574 43.27 -22.44 11.30
N ARG A 575 43.36 -21.50 10.34
CA ARG A 575 44.16 -20.24 10.46
C ARG A 575 43.80 -19.17 9.41
N THR A 576 43.88 -17.91 9.84
CA THR A 576 43.74 -16.63 9.11
C THR A 576 45.08 -16.09 8.58
N GLU A 577 45.10 -15.28 7.50
CA GLU A 577 45.83 -13.97 7.42
C GLU A 577 45.63 -13.24 6.07
N ALA A 578 45.97 -11.93 6.04
CA ALA A 578 45.70 -10.98 4.95
C ALA A 578 47.00 -10.45 4.29
N THR A 579 46.89 -9.56 3.28
CA THR A 579 47.62 -8.25 3.12
C THR A 579 47.77 -7.81 1.64
N THR A 580 47.09 -6.70 1.31
CA THR A 580 47.51 -5.47 0.56
C THR A 580 48.61 -5.49 -0.54
N VAL A 581 48.44 -4.71 -1.65
CA VAL A 581 49.32 -3.58 -2.11
C VAL A 581 49.11 -3.12 -3.59
N GLU A 582 48.96 -1.79 -3.75
CA GLU A 582 49.22 -0.83 -4.86
C GLU A 582 48.55 -0.82 -6.26
N GLN A 583 48.26 0.42 -6.68
CA GLN A 583 48.05 0.91 -8.06
C GLN A 583 49.40 1.27 -8.72
N VAL A 584 49.51 1.20 -10.05
CA VAL A 584 50.19 2.23 -10.88
C VAL A 584 49.46 2.36 -12.23
N SER A 585 49.44 3.57 -12.78
CA SER A 585 48.80 3.98 -14.04
C SER A 585 49.74 3.94 -15.26
N THR A 586 49.19 3.82 -16.48
CA THR A 586 49.73 4.51 -17.67
C THR A 586 48.69 4.69 -18.79
N THR A 587 48.70 5.87 -19.39
CA THR A 587 47.94 6.31 -20.58
C THR A 587 48.47 5.68 -21.88
N SER A 588 47.60 5.35 -22.85
CA SER A 588 47.86 5.57 -24.29
C SER A 588 46.61 5.41 -25.17
N ARG A 589 46.50 6.27 -26.19
CA ARG A 589 45.45 6.32 -27.22
C ARG A 589 45.92 5.57 -28.49
N THR A 590 45.01 4.99 -29.28
CA THR A 590 44.92 5.09 -30.78
C THR A 590 43.66 4.34 -31.26
N GLU A 591 43.09 4.80 -32.38
CA GLU A 591 41.88 4.28 -33.02
C GLU A 591 42.11 2.97 -33.79
N ALA A 592 41.10 2.10 -33.87
CA ALA A 592 40.74 1.36 -35.10
C ALA A 592 39.42 0.59 -34.93
N THR A 593 38.59 0.61 -35.97
CA THR A 593 37.36 -0.17 -36.15
C THR A 593 37.65 -1.65 -36.47
N THR A 594 36.95 -2.57 -35.81
CA THR A 594 36.51 -3.85 -36.42
C THR A 594 35.30 -4.41 -35.68
N GLU A 595 34.36 -4.98 -36.42
CA GLU A 595 33.25 -5.77 -35.88
C GLU A 595 33.76 -7.13 -35.40
N GLU A 596 33.54 -7.50 -34.14
CA GLU A 596 33.54 -8.90 -33.72
C GLU A 596 32.36 -9.17 -32.77
N THR A 597 31.51 -10.11 -33.18
CA THR A 597 30.43 -10.66 -32.38
C THR A 597 30.99 -11.46 -31.20
N ILE A 598 30.72 -11.03 -29.98
CA ILE A 598 30.99 -11.81 -28.76
C ILE A 598 29.67 -12.18 -28.10
N THR A 599 29.37 -13.47 -28.05
CA THR A 599 28.25 -14.03 -27.30
C THR A 599 28.50 -13.88 -25.80
N MET A 600 27.83 -12.91 -25.17
CA MET A 600 27.75 -12.79 -23.71
C MET A 600 26.67 -13.75 -23.20
N VAL A 601 27.03 -14.61 -22.24
CA VAL A 601 26.08 -15.47 -21.53
C VAL A 601 25.37 -14.63 -20.48
N ASN A 602 24.05 -14.46 -20.62
CA ASN A 602 23.23 -13.78 -19.60
C ASN A 602 23.32 -14.52 -18.25
N PRO A 603 23.58 -13.82 -17.13
CA PRO A 603 23.09 -14.30 -15.84
C PRO A 603 21.55 -14.24 -15.85
N THR A 604 20.91 -15.25 -15.25
CA THR A 604 19.46 -15.46 -15.33
C THR A 604 18.67 -14.31 -14.70
N GLU A 605 17.97 -13.53 -15.51
CA GLU A 605 17.00 -12.53 -15.02
C GLU A 605 15.70 -13.22 -14.61
N THR A 606 15.35 -13.14 -13.33
CA THR A 606 14.03 -13.50 -12.82
C THR A 606 13.04 -12.36 -13.11
N GLU A 607 12.16 -12.56 -14.09
CA GLU A 607 11.11 -11.60 -14.44
C GLU A 607 10.00 -11.53 -13.38
N THR A 608 10.05 -10.49 -12.56
CA THR A 608 8.94 -10.04 -11.74
C THR A 608 7.85 -9.41 -12.62
N GLN A 609 6.63 -9.95 -12.57
CA GLN A 609 5.40 -9.33 -13.08
C GLN A 609 4.27 -9.69 -12.14
N TYR A 610 3.31 -8.77 -12.00
CA TYR A 610 2.15 -8.92 -11.13
C TYR A 610 0.87 -8.54 -11.89
N ILE A 611 -0.16 -9.35 -11.65
CA ILE A 611 -1.58 -9.30 -12.05
C ILE A 611 -2.00 -8.07 -12.88
N THR A 612 -2.46 -8.31 -14.11
CA THR A 612 -3.27 -7.33 -14.86
C THR A 612 -4.52 -7.98 -15.45
N THR A 613 -5.69 -7.57 -14.99
CA THR A 613 -6.98 -8.06 -15.52
C THR A 613 -7.22 -7.59 -16.96
N SER A 614 -6.72 -8.35 -17.93
CA SER A 614 -7.09 -8.19 -19.34
C SER A 614 -8.43 -8.86 -19.59
N VAL A 615 -9.49 -8.05 -19.77
CA VAL A 615 -10.80 -8.55 -20.17
C VAL A 615 -10.74 -8.96 -21.65
N ASN A 616 -10.72 -10.26 -21.92
CA ASN A 616 -10.89 -10.79 -23.28
C ASN A 616 -12.39 -10.78 -23.65
N ASP A 617 -12.83 -9.73 -24.33
CA ASP A 617 -14.17 -9.66 -24.91
C ASP A 617 -14.38 -10.73 -25.99
N ASN A 618 -15.05 -11.83 -25.64
CA ASN A 618 -15.78 -12.69 -26.59
C ASN A 618 -16.69 -13.72 -25.87
N THR A 619 -17.90 -13.33 -25.47
CA THR A 619 -19.06 -14.26 -25.35
C THR A 619 -20.39 -13.46 -25.38
N PRO A 620 -21.51 -14.07 -25.80
CA PRO A 620 -22.65 -13.30 -26.31
C PRO A 620 -23.59 -12.76 -25.23
N LYS A 621 -24.11 -11.55 -25.48
CA LYS A 621 -25.16 -10.88 -24.69
C LYS A 621 -26.45 -11.72 -24.60
N THR A 622 -26.92 -11.97 -23.39
CA THR A 622 -28.35 -12.15 -23.08
C THR A 622 -28.67 -11.31 -21.85
N GLY A 623 -29.49 -10.27 -22.00
CA GLY A 623 -29.95 -9.48 -20.87
C GLY A 623 -31.20 -10.07 -20.23
N GLU A 624 -31.51 -9.63 -19.00
CA GLU A 624 -32.75 -8.88 -18.78
C GLU A 624 -32.71 -8.08 -17.47
N ASN A 625 -33.45 -6.96 -17.48
CA ASN A 625 -33.44 -5.94 -16.43
C ASN A 625 -34.04 -6.44 -15.10
N SER A 626 -33.53 -5.96 -13.96
CA SER A 626 -34.15 -6.21 -12.63
C SER A 626 -34.14 -4.99 -11.70
N ASN A 627 -34.75 -3.90 -12.19
CA ASN A 627 -35.57 -2.93 -11.45
C ASN A 627 -35.22 -2.64 -9.96
N ILE A 628 -34.33 -1.67 -9.74
CA ILE A 628 -33.96 -1.09 -8.43
C ILE A 628 -35.17 -0.63 -7.59
N THR A 629 -36.30 -0.28 -8.22
CA THR A 629 -37.53 0.16 -7.52
C THR A 629 -38.14 -0.92 -6.62
N LEU A 630 -37.90 -2.21 -6.90
CA LEU A 630 -38.53 -3.30 -6.14
C LEU A 630 -37.92 -3.47 -4.74
N TRP A 631 -36.63 -3.18 -4.57
CA TRP A 631 -35.94 -3.31 -3.28
C TRP A 631 -36.34 -2.22 -2.27
N MET A 632 -36.70 -1.02 -2.74
CA MET A 632 -37.15 0.06 -1.85
C MET A 632 -38.51 -0.24 -1.19
N ILE A 633 -39.40 -1.01 -1.83
CA ILE A 633 -40.72 -1.35 -1.24
C ILE A 633 -40.57 -2.39 -0.12
N VAL A 634 -39.60 -3.30 -0.20
CA VAL A 634 -39.37 -4.34 0.83
C VAL A 634 -38.80 -3.74 2.12
N PHE A 635 -37.95 -2.70 2.03
CA PHE A 635 -37.36 -2.05 3.20
C PHE A 635 -38.37 -1.26 4.06
N PHE A 636 -39.44 -0.71 3.48
CA PHE A 636 -40.46 0.02 4.24
C PHE A 636 -41.44 -0.87 5.02
N ILE A 637 -41.53 -2.17 4.71
CA ILE A 637 -42.48 -3.09 5.36
C ILE A 637 -41.87 -3.73 6.63
N THR A 638 -40.55 -3.91 6.69
CA THR A 638 -39.87 -4.55 7.84
C THR A 638 -39.62 -3.59 9.00
N ALA A 639 -39.38 -2.30 8.74
CA ALA A 639 -39.15 -1.30 9.80
C ALA A 639 -40.44 -0.93 10.59
N GLY A 640 -41.62 -1.06 9.99
CA GLY A 640 -42.90 -0.71 10.63
C GLY A 640 -43.45 -1.73 11.64
N GLY A 641 -42.98 -2.98 11.61
CA GLY A 641 -43.56 -4.07 12.41
C GLY A 641 -43.07 -4.18 13.86
N ILE A 642 -41.91 -3.60 14.18
CA ILE A 642 -41.23 -3.83 15.48
C ILE A 642 -41.65 -2.79 16.54
N LEU A 643 -42.09 -1.59 16.14
CA LEU A 643 -42.43 -0.52 17.09
C LEU A 643 -43.76 -0.73 17.83
N THR A 644 -44.69 -1.51 17.26
CA THR A 644 -46.06 -1.69 17.81
C THR A 644 -46.10 -2.68 18.99
N ILE A 645 -45.24 -3.70 18.99
CA ILE A 645 -45.25 -4.78 20.01
C ILE A 645 -44.63 -4.33 21.35
N ALA A 646 -43.81 -3.28 21.35
CA ALA A 646 -43.18 -2.74 22.56
C ALA A 646 -44.12 -1.87 23.42
N LEU A 647 -45.24 -1.39 22.88
CA LEU A 647 -46.14 -0.45 23.56
C LEU A 647 -47.37 -1.09 24.23
N GLU A 648 -47.80 -2.29 23.81
CA GLU A 648 -48.93 -2.99 24.46
C GLU A 648 -48.55 -3.62 25.82
N LYS A 649 -47.29 -4.03 26.01
CA LYS A 649 -46.82 -4.65 27.27
C LYS A 649 -46.63 -3.70 28.46
N ARG A 650 -47.03 -2.43 28.34
CA ARG A 650 -46.88 -1.41 29.42
C ARG A 650 -48.21 -0.91 30.00
N LYS A 651 -49.33 -1.59 29.73
CA LYS A 651 -50.68 -1.18 30.17
C LYS A 651 -51.43 -2.14 31.12
N GLU A 652 -50.91 -3.33 31.42
CA GLU A 652 -51.63 -4.30 32.30
C GLU A 652 -51.20 -4.29 33.78
N ASP A 653 -50.03 -3.76 34.14
CA ASP A 653 -49.63 -3.60 35.56
C ASP A 653 -50.13 -2.28 36.16
N LYS A 654 -51.47 -2.12 36.27
CA LYS A 654 -52.12 -1.17 37.21
C LYS A 654 -53.63 -1.38 37.38
N GLN A 655 -54.02 -2.48 38.02
CA GLN A 655 -55.19 -2.49 38.92
C GLN A 655 -55.04 -3.54 40.03
#